data_AF-A0A9V1EA44-F1
#
_entry.id   AF-A0A9V1EA44-F1
#
_cell.length_a   1.000
_cell.length_b   1.000
_cell.length_c   1.000
_cell.angle_alpha   90.00
_cell.angle_beta   90.00
_cell.angle_gamma   90.00
#
_symmetry.space_group_name_H-M   'P 1'
#
loop_
_entity.id
_entity.type
_entity.pdbx_description
1 polymer ?
#
loop_
_entity_poly.entity_id
_entity_poly.type
_entity_poly.pdbx_seq_one_letter_code
_entity_poly.pdbx_strand_id
1 'polypeptide(L)'
;MLRGPAAVWAALGPLLWACGLALRGGMLYPRESPSRELKELNGLWSFRADFSENRRQGFEQQWYRTPLRESGPTLDMPVPSSFNDVGQDRQLRSFVGWVWYEREATLPQRWTQDLGTRVVLRIGSAHYYAIVWVNGVHVAEHEGGHLPFEADISKLVQSGPLASCRITVAINNTLTPHTLPPGTILHQTDTSKYPKGYFVQNINFDFFNYAGLHRPVLLYTTPATYIDDITVSTSVDQDTGLVDYQIFVEGGEHFQLEVRLLDEEGKAVARGTGGRGQLQVPNAHLWWPYLMHEHPAYLYSLEVRLTAQTAAGSVSDFYTLPVGIRTVAVTEHQFLINGKPFYFHGVNKHEDADIRGKGFDWPLLVKDFNLLRWLGANAFRTSHYPYAEEVMQLCDRYGIVVIDESPGVGIVLVESYSNVSLQHHLEVMEELVRRDKNHPAVVMWSVANEPASFLKPAGYYFKTLIAHTKALDPSRPVTFVTNSNYEADLGAPYVDVICVNSYYSWYHDYGHMEVIQLQLTTQFENWYRTYQKPIIQSEYGADTIAGFHQDPPLMFSEEYQKGLLEQYHLVLDQKRKEYVVGELIWNFADFMTNQSPQRVMGNKKGIFTRQRQPKGAAFLLRERYWKLANETRYPWSAVKSQCLENSPFTL
;
A
#
# COMPACT_ATOMS: atom_id res chain seq x y z
N MET A 1 -21.06 -29.87 -60.16
CA MET A 1 -20.58 -28.75 -59.33
C MET A 1 -19.83 -29.33 -58.14
N LEU A 2 -18.53 -29.03 -58.06
CA LEU A 2 -17.50 -29.18 -56.99
C LEU A 2 -17.92 -29.95 -55.71
N ARG A 3 -17.38 -31.14 -55.33
CA ARG A 3 -16.04 -31.52 -54.78
C ARG A 3 -15.54 -30.68 -53.58
N GLY A 4 -15.29 -31.36 -52.44
CA GLY A 4 -14.91 -30.85 -51.08
C GLY A 4 -13.49 -30.26 -50.94
N PRO A 5 -12.72 -30.42 -49.82
CA PRO A 5 -12.96 -31.12 -48.54
C PRO A 5 -12.59 -30.26 -47.28
N ALA A 6 -12.51 -30.92 -46.11
CA ALA A 6 -11.99 -30.41 -44.84
C ALA A 6 -10.68 -29.60 -44.95
N ALA A 7 -10.60 -28.48 -44.22
CA ALA A 7 -9.37 -27.72 -44.00
C ALA A 7 -9.34 -27.15 -42.56
N VAL A 8 -8.48 -27.77 -41.76
CA VAL A 8 -7.46 -27.13 -40.91
C VAL A 8 -7.76 -25.69 -40.46
N TRP A 9 -8.15 -25.52 -39.19
CA TRP A 9 -7.85 -24.30 -38.43
C TRP A 9 -6.73 -24.63 -37.44
N ALA A 10 -5.52 -24.78 -38.00
CA ALA A 10 -4.29 -24.68 -37.26
C ALA A 10 -3.70 -23.28 -37.48
N ALA A 11 -3.30 -22.66 -36.37
CA ALA A 11 -2.28 -21.62 -36.25
C ALA A 11 -2.46 -20.32 -37.05
N LEU A 12 -3.12 -19.33 -36.44
CA LEU A 12 -2.93 -17.88 -36.59
C LEU A 12 -3.72 -17.20 -35.44
N GLY A 13 -3.15 -16.64 -34.36
CA GLY A 13 -1.76 -16.52 -33.95
C GLY A 13 -1.66 -16.02 -32.50
N PRO A 14 -0.54 -16.28 -31.81
CA PRO A 14 -0.14 -15.56 -30.60
C PRO A 14 0.80 -14.44 -31.03
N LEU A 15 0.28 -13.26 -31.36
CA LEU A 15 1.13 -12.14 -31.82
C LEU A 15 0.57 -10.75 -31.47
N LEU A 16 -0.16 -10.64 -30.36
CA LEU A 16 -0.53 -9.36 -29.74
C LEU A 16 -0.32 -9.36 -28.21
N TRP A 17 0.66 -10.13 -27.73
CA TRP A 17 1.13 -10.13 -26.34
C TRP A 17 2.63 -9.85 -26.33
N ALA A 18 2.99 -8.61 -26.65
CA ALA A 18 4.32 -8.04 -26.41
C ALA A 18 4.19 -6.52 -26.57
N CYS A 19 4.85 -5.78 -25.67
CA CYS A 19 4.86 -4.31 -25.51
C CYS A 19 3.91 -3.74 -24.45
N GLY A 20 3.78 -4.42 -23.30
CA GLY A 20 4.05 -3.72 -22.04
C GLY A 20 5.55 -3.84 -21.80
N LEU A 21 6.28 -2.73 -21.76
CA LEU A 21 7.67 -2.75 -21.31
C LEU A 21 7.61 -3.10 -19.82
N ALA A 22 7.72 -4.39 -19.48
CA ALA A 22 7.89 -4.80 -18.09
C ALA A 22 8.98 -3.93 -17.48
N LEU A 23 8.69 -3.30 -16.34
CA LEU A 23 9.65 -2.46 -15.64
C LEU A 23 11.01 -3.18 -15.56
N ARG A 24 12.06 -2.53 -16.06
CA ARG A 24 13.41 -3.10 -16.01
C ARG A 24 13.91 -3.06 -14.56
N GLY A 25 14.42 -4.19 -14.08
CA GLY A 25 15.06 -4.32 -12.77
C GLY A 25 14.12 -4.61 -11.60
N GLY A 26 14.67 -5.28 -10.60
CA GLY A 26 14.05 -5.56 -9.31
C GLY A 26 13.89 -4.31 -8.44
N MET A 27 13.29 -4.51 -7.28
CA MET A 27 13.06 -3.44 -6.30
C MET A 27 13.11 -3.97 -4.86
N LEU A 28 13.98 -4.97 -4.62
CA LEU A 28 14.14 -5.57 -3.31
C LEU A 28 14.46 -4.50 -2.25
N TYR A 29 13.83 -4.63 -1.08
CA TYR A 29 14.10 -3.74 0.04
C TYR A 29 15.58 -3.83 0.45
N PRO A 30 16.33 -2.71 0.53
CA PRO A 30 17.74 -2.73 0.92
C PRO A 30 17.93 -3.32 2.33
N ARG A 31 18.88 -4.23 2.47
CA ARG A 31 19.20 -4.92 3.74
C ARG A 31 20.70 -5.03 3.93
N GLU A 32 21.15 -4.84 5.17
CA GLU A 32 22.53 -5.09 5.52
C GLU A 32 22.79 -6.59 5.44
N SER A 33 23.94 -6.96 4.86
CA SER A 33 24.39 -8.35 4.75
C SER A 33 25.91 -8.37 4.69
N PRO A 34 26.56 -9.54 4.71
CA PRO A 34 28.01 -9.63 4.53
C PRO A 34 28.55 -8.94 3.27
N SER A 35 27.70 -8.69 2.26
CA SER A 35 28.06 -8.08 0.97
C SER A 35 27.38 -6.73 0.70
N ARG A 36 26.51 -6.26 1.59
CA ARG A 36 25.66 -5.08 1.36
C ARG A 36 25.68 -4.15 2.57
N GLU A 37 25.92 -2.87 2.33
CA GLU A 37 25.95 -1.84 3.35
C GLU A 37 24.87 -0.80 3.10
N LEU A 38 24.33 -0.21 4.16
CA LEU A 38 23.33 0.85 4.09
C LEU A 38 23.85 2.11 4.77
N LYS A 39 23.48 3.26 4.20
CA LYS A 39 23.68 4.57 4.78
C LYS A 39 22.41 5.39 4.62
N GLU A 40 21.67 5.53 5.71
CA GLU A 40 20.50 6.41 5.74
C GLU A 40 20.91 7.88 5.51
N LEU A 41 20.10 8.56 4.71
CA LEU A 41 20.19 10.01 4.47
C LEU A 41 19.01 10.75 5.11
N ASN A 42 18.44 10.19 6.18
CA ASN A 42 17.43 10.81 7.02
C ASN A 42 18.01 11.97 7.83
N GLY A 43 17.17 12.92 8.24
CA GLY A 43 17.56 14.14 8.97
C GLY A 43 17.22 15.40 8.19
N LEU A 44 17.96 16.49 8.42
CA LEU A 44 17.70 17.77 7.78
C LEU A 44 18.28 17.83 6.37
N TRP A 45 17.48 18.35 5.44
CA TRP A 45 17.85 18.68 4.07
C TRP A 45 17.63 20.18 3.84
N SER A 46 18.50 20.80 3.06
CA SER A 46 18.25 22.16 2.57
C SER A 46 17.03 22.15 1.65
N PHE A 47 16.14 23.11 1.79
CA PHE A 47 14.85 23.12 1.11
C PHE A 47 14.53 24.48 0.50
N ARG A 48 13.93 24.48 -0.69
CA ARG A 48 13.36 25.67 -1.33
C ARG A 48 12.15 25.33 -2.19
N ALA A 49 11.04 26.04 -2.01
CA ALA A 49 9.92 26.00 -2.95
C ALA A 49 10.09 27.06 -4.04
N ASP A 50 9.77 26.71 -5.30
CA ASP A 50 9.85 27.62 -6.43
C ASP A 50 8.53 28.41 -6.58
N PHE A 51 8.48 29.59 -5.96
CA PHE A 51 7.33 30.50 -6.02
C PHE A 51 7.28 31.39 -7.26
N SER A 52 8.17 31.19 -8.26
CA SER A 52 8.13 31.98 -9.50
C SER A 52 6.77 31.86 -10.19
N GLU A 53 6.32 32.87 -10.92
CA GLU A 53 4.98 32.88 -11.53
C GLU A 53 4.69 31.65 -12.40
N ASN A 54 5.71 31.16 -13.13
CA ASN A 54 5.62 29.98 -13.98
C ASN A 54 6.01 28.66 -13.27
N ARG A 55 6.41 28.73 -12.00
CA ARG A 55 6.88 27.61 -11.16
C ARG A 55 8.10 26.87 -11.71
N ARG A 56 8.92 27.50 -12.57
CA ARG A 56 10.03 26.85 -13.28
C ARG A 56 11.36 27.59 -13.20
N GLN A 57 11.47 28.63 -12.37
CA GLN A 57 12.71 29.39 -12.22
C GLN A 57 13.88 28.48 -11.81
N GLY A 58 13.63 27.45 -10.99
CA GLY A 58 14.68 26.52 -10.59
C GLY A 58 15.28 25.70 -11.72
N PHE A 59 14.51 25.41 -12.76
CA PHE A 59 15.01 24.76 -13.97
C PHE A 59 15.66 25.77 -14.92
N GLU A 60 15.07 26.95 -15.10
CA GLU A 60 15.58 28.02 -15.95
C GLU A 60 16.97 28.50 -15.51
N GLN A 61 17.18 28.60 -14.19
CA GLN A 61 18.44 28.99 -13.58
C GLN A 61 19.32 27.79 -13.19
N GLN A 62 18.86 26.56 -13.47
CA GLN A 62 19.58 25.32 -13.23
C GLN A 62 20.10 25.18 -11.78
N TRP A 63 19.22 25.37 -10.79
CA TRP A 63 19.56 25.35 -9.36
C TRP A 63 20.30 24.08 -8.90
N TYR A 64 20.16 22.97 -9.61
CA TYR A 64 20.86 21.71 -9.34
C TYR A 64 22.38 21.76 -9.62
N ARG A 65 22.87 22.71 -10.43
CA ARG A 65 24.29 22.76 -10.87
C ARG A 65 25.25 23.15 -9.74
N THR A 66 24.84 24.02 -8.83
CA THR A 66 25.63 24.46 -7.66
C THR A 66 24.85 24.18 -6.38
N PRO A 67 25.47 24.27 -5.18
CA PRO A 67 24.73 24.14 -3.93
C PRO A 67 23.50 25.05 -3.88
N LEU A 68 22.37 24.52 -3.42
CA LEU A 68 21.06 25.19 -3.46
C LEU A 68 21.07 26.55 -2.75
N ARG A 69 21.87 26.66 -1.67
CA ARG A 69 22.08 27.92 -0.92
C ARG A 69 22.71 29.05 -1.75
N GLU A 70 23.45 28.73 -2.81
CA GLU A 70 24.09 29.72 -3.68
C GLU A 70 23.09 30.35 -4.67
N SER A 71 22.00 29.64 -4.98
CA SER A 71 20.93 30.15 -5.84
C SER A 71 19.84 30.90 -5.07
N GLY A 72 19.97 31.05 -3.75
CA GLY A 72 19.07 31.84 -2.92
C GLY A 72 18.84 31.25 -1.51
N PRO A 73 18.04 31.92 -0.67
CA PRO A 73 17.72 31.45 0.68
C PRO A 73 17.12 30.04 0.69
N THR A 74 17.44 29.27 1.72
CA THR A 74 16.92 27.91 1.94
C THR A 74 16.37 27.78 3.35
N LEU A 75 15.53 26.76 3.56
CA LEU A 75 15.01 26.34 4.86
C LEU A 75 15.56 24.95 5.20
N ASP A 76 15.55 24.57 6.46
CA ASP A 76 15.76 23.17 6.84
C ASP A 76 14.43 22.42 6.74
N MET A 77 14.45 21.25 6.11
CA MET A 77 13.29 20.36 6.00
C MET A 77 13.66 18.94 6.44
N PRO A 78 12.92 18.33 7.39
CA PRO A 78 13.20 16.97 7.82
C PRO A 78 12.79 15.95 6.75
N VAL A 79 13.57 14.89 6.62
CA VAL A 79 13.28 13.69 5.83
C VAL A 79 13.45 12.47 6.74
N PRO A 80 12.45 11.57 6.85
CA PRO A 80 11.15 11.59 6.18
C PRO A 80 10.15 12.59 6.78
N SER A 81 9.48 13.38 5.93
CA SER A 81 8.35 14.25 6.29
C SER A 81 7.63 14.79 5.07
N SER A 82 6.35 15.12 5.20
CA SER A 82 5.70 16.08 4.32
C SER A 82 6.14 17.50 4.71
N PHE A 83 6.30 18.41 3.74
CA PHE A 83 6.75 19.78 4.06
C PHE A 83 5.63 20.68 4.59
N ASN A 84 4.36 20.31 4.33
CA ASN A 84 3.23 21.23 4.38
C ASN A 84 2.96 21.80 5.78
N ASP A 85 3.18 21.01 6.83
CA ASP A 85 2.83 21.37 8.22
C ASP A 85 4.07 21.52 9.13
N VAL A 86 5.28 21.57 8.56
CA VAL A 86 6.54 21.71 9.32
C VAL A 86 6.77 23.15 9.79
N GLY A 87 6.45 24.12 8.94
CA GLY A 87 6.66 25.55 9.19
C GLY A 87 5.37 26.34 9.40
N GLN A 88 5.51 27.65 9.64
CA GLN A 88 4.39 28.57 9.83
C GLN A 88 3.90 29.26 8.54
N ASP A 89 4.52 28.94 7.39
CA ASP A 89 4.18 29.56 6.11
C ASP A 89 2.94 28.92 5.48
N ARG A 90 1.84 29.67 5.49
CA ARG A 90 0.58 29.28 4.86
C ARG A 90 0.72 29.06 3.35
N GLN A 91 1.55 29.85 2.67
CA GLN A 91 1.75 29.70 1.23
C GLN A 91 2.44 28.38 0.91
N LEU A 92 3.42 27.99 1.73
CA LEU A 92 4.08 26.71 1.61
C LEU A 92 3.10 25.54 1.85
N ARG A 93 2.26 25.61 2.89
CA ARG A 93 1.28 24.55 3.19
C ARG A 93 0.39 24.20 1.99
N SER A 94 -0.08 25.22 1.27
CA SER A 94 -0.97 25.09 0.10
C SER A 94 -0.26 25.22 -1.24
N PHE A 95 1.07 25.12 -1.25
CA PHE A 95 1.88 25.29 -2.45
C PHE A 95 1.57 24.23 -3.51
N VAL A 96 1.58 24.66 -4.77
CA VAL A 96 1.48 23.79 -5.96
C VAL A 96 2.59 24.17 -6.91
N GLY A 97 3.44 23.21 -7.25
CA GLY A 97 4.59 23.39 -8.13
C GLY A 97 5.80 22.58 -7.68
N TRP A 98 7.00 23.08 -7.96
CA TRP A 98 8.25 22.39 -7.66
C TRP A 98 8.85 22.82 -6.32
N VAL A 99 9.20 21.85 -5.51
CA VAL A 99 10.04 22.02 -4.31
C VAL A 99 11.36 21.30 -4.51
N TRP A 100 12.42 21.85 -3.93
CA TRP A 100 13.79 21.38 -4.06
C TRP A 100 14.32 20.99 -2.70
N TYR A 101 14.84 19.77 -2.59
CA TYR A 101 15.57 19.25 -1.45
C TYR A 101 17.04 19.08 -1.85
N GLU A 102 17.99 19.41 -0.97
CA GLU A 102 19.40 19.13 -1.18
C GLU A 102 20.08 18.66 0.11
N ARG A 103 20.94 17.64 -0.03
CA ARG A 103 21.81 17.17 1.05
C ARG A 103 23.16 16.76 0.52
N GLU A 104 24.19 17.09 1.28
CA GLU A 104 25.53 16.57 1.09
C GLU A 104 25.77 15.33 1.98
N ALA A 105 26.39 14.30 1.41
CA ALA A 105 26.72 13.07 2.09
C ALA A 105 28.19 12.70 1.90
N THR A 106 28.92 12.52 2.99
CA THR A 106 30.25 11.92 2.96
C THR A 106 30.13 10.40 2.80
N LEU A 107 30.75 9.86 1.76
CA LEU A 107 30.76 8.43 1.47
C LEU A 107 31.96 7.75 2.13
N PRO A 108 31.82 6.51 2.63
CA PRO A 108 32.98 5.71 3.02
C PRO A 108 33.98 5.59 1.88
N GLN A 109 35.27 5.79 2.15
CA GLN A 109 36.34 5.78 1.13
C GLN A 109 36.33 4.49 0.28
N ARG A 110 35.97 3.34 0.88
CA ARG A 110 35.86 2.08 0.13
C ARG A 110 34.81 2.14 -0.99
N TRP A 111 33.68 2.84 -0.81
CA TRP A 111 32.63 2.92 -1.84
C TRP A 111 33.08 3.71 -3.07
N THR A 112 34.03 4.64 -2.92
CA THR A 112 34.53 5.48 -4.00
C THR A 112 35.82 4.96 -4.64
N GLN A 113 36.58 4.10 -3.94
CA GLN A 113 37.85 3.56 -4.43
C GLN A 113 37.76 2.12 -4.95
N ASP A 114 36.86 1.30 -4.41
CA ASP A 114 36.65 -0.06 -4.90
C ASP A 114 35.63 -0.09 -6.04
N LEU A 115 36.13 -0.23 -7.28
CA LEU A 115 35.30 -0.33 -8.48
C LEU A 115 34.47 -1.62 -8.55
N GLY A 116 34.74 -2.60 -7.68
CA GLY A 116 33.89 -3.79 -7.51
C GLY A 116 32.62 -3.52 -6.70
N THR A 117 32.55 -2.39 -6.00
CA THR A 117 31.38 -1.96 -5.23
C THR A 117 30.43 -1.14 -6.09
N ARG A 118 29.18 -1.60 -6.22
CA ARG A 118 28.07 -0.82 -6.78
C ARG A 118 27.46 0.06 -5.69
N VAL A 119 27.25 1.34 -5.97
CA VAL A 119 26.65 2.32 -5.08
C VAL A 119 25.34 2.83 -5.67
N VAL A 120 24.26 2.72 -4.90
CA VAL A 120 22.91 3.03 -5.36
C VAL A 120 22.27 4.07 -4.45
N LEU A 121 21.65 5.08 -5.06
CA LEU A 121 20.75 6.00 -4.38
C LEU A 121 19.32 5.48 -4.51
N ARG A 122 18.65 5.24 -3.38
CA ARG A 122 17.24 4.86 -3.32
C ARG A 122 16.42 5.92 -2.60
N ILE A 123 15.28 6.26 -3.19
CA ILE A 123 14.26 7.12 -2.59
C ILE A 123 13.03 6.26 -2.33
N GLY A 124 12.61 6.16 -1.06
CA GLY A 124 11.46 5.32 -0.68
C GLY A 124 10.11 5.82 -1.23
N SER A 125 9.95 7.14 -1.37
CA SER A 125 8.82 7.77 -2.06
C SER A 125 9.03 9.27 -2.19
N ALA A 126 8.56 9.87 -3.29
CA ALA A 126 8.52 11.31 -3.49
C ALA A 126 7.20 11.72 -4.17
N HIS A 127 6.42 12.62 -3.59
CA HIS A 127 5.09 12.96 -4.12
C HIS A 127 5.06 14.27 -4.93
N TYR A 128 4.74 14.30 -6.23
CA TYR A 128 4.28 13.23 -7.13
C TYR A 128 5.26 12.91 -8.27
N TYR A 129 5.83 13.92 -8.94
CA TYR A 129 6.88 13.72 -9.94
C TYR A 129 8.23 14.15 -9.39
N ALA A 130 9.24 13.29 -9.46
CA ALA A 130 10.56 13.54 -8.89
C ALA A 130 11.64 13.55 -9.97
N ILE A 131 12.61 14.45 -9.83
CA ILE A 131 13.84 14.49 -10.63
C ILE A 131 15.02 14.56 -9.66
N VAL A 132 16.03 13.72 -9.90
CA VAL A 132 17.17 13.55 -9.01
C VAL A 132 18.48 13.88 -9.71
N TRP A 133 19.33 14.65 -9.03
CA TRP A 133 20.70 14.92 -9.43
C TRP A 133 21.69 14.51 -8.35
N VAL A 134 22.83 13.99 -8.80
CA VAL A 134 24.01 13.76 -7.96
C VAL A 134 25.16 14.59 -8.52
N ASN A 135 25.72 15.45 -7.69
CA ASN A 135 26.75 16.43 -8.06
C ASN A 135 26.36 17.26 -9.30
N GLY A 136 25.07 17.61 -9.40
CA GLY A 136 24.51 18.37 -10.54
C GLY A 136 24.29 17.56 -11.82
N VAL A 137 24.59 16.26 -11.83
CA VAL A 137 24.32 15.34 -12.94
C VAL A 137 23.00 14.63 -12.71
N HIS A 138 22.13 14.64 -13.73
CA HIS A 138 20.83 13.97 -13.68
C HIS A 138 20.99 12.44 -13.61
N VAL A 139 20.29 11.78 -12.68
CA VAL A 139 20.43 10.32 -12.46
C VAL A 139 19.12 9.54 -12.50
N ALA A 140 17.98 10.16 -12.18
CA ALA A 140 16.68 9.49 -12.19
C ALA A 140 15.52 10.47 -12.26
N GLU A 141 14.43 9.99 -12.86
CA GLU A 141 13.09 10.59 -12.77
C GLU A 141 12.10 9.50 -12.34
N HIS A 142 11.05 9.89 -11.64
CA HIS A 142 9.98 8.98 -11.25
C HIS A 142 8.64 9.71 -11.19
N GLU A 143 7.60 9.06 -11.70
CA GLU A 143 6.23 9.54 -11.67
C GLU A 143 5.39 8.64 -10.76
N GLY A 144 5.07 9.11 -9.55
CA GLY A 144 4.28 8.36 -8.59
C GLY A 144 4.63 8.73 -7.15
N GLY A 145 3.61 8.88 -6.30
CA GLY A 145 3.81 9.47 -4.96
C GLY A 145 4.19 8.52 -3.83
N HIS A 146 4.10 7.21 -4.05
CA HIS A 146 4.02 6.21 -2.96
C HIS A 146 4.87 4.96 -3.20
N LEU A 147 5.65 4.93 -4.27
CA LEU A 147 6.44 3.77 -4.67
C LEU A 147 7.92 4.17 -4.78
N PRO A 148 8.83 3.23 -4.51
CA PRO A 148 10.26 3.52 -4.49
C PRO A 148 10.86 3.51 -5.89
N PHE A 149 11.95 4.27 -6.05
CA PHE A 149 12.80 4.25 -7.24
C PHE A 149 14.26 4.44 -6.85
N GLU A 150 15.17 4.03 -7.73
CA GLU A 150 16.60 4.06 -7.45
C GLU A 150 17.45 4.33 -8.69
N ALA A 151 18.69 4.74 -8.46
CA ALA A 151 19.69 4.97 -9.49
C ALA A 151 21.05 4.43 -9.05
N ASP A 152 21.71 3.70 -9.95
CA ASP A 152 23.13 3.35 -9.80
C ASP A 152 23.98 4.60 -10.06
N ILE A 153 24.69 5.04 -9.02
CA ILE A 153 25.53 6.24 -9.06
C ILE A 153 27.03 5.91 -8.98
N SER A 154 27.41 4.63 -9.10
CA SER A 154 28.78 4.14 -8.92
C SER A 154 29.78 4.94 -9.78
N LYS A 155 29.47 5.06 -11.08
CA LYS A 155 30.32 5.82 -12.03
C LYS A 155 30.51 7.27 -11.62
N LEU A 156 29.48 7.92 -11.06
CA LEU A 156 29.56 9.32 -10.62
C LEU A 156 30.42 9.47 -9.36
N VAL A 157 30.31 8.53 -8.43
CA VAL A 157 31.00 8.61 -7.13
C VAL A 157 32.40 7.99 -7.14
N GLN A 158 32.81 7.34 -8.22
CA GLN A 158 34.12 6.68 -8.38
C GLN A 158 35.04 7.39 -9.41
N SER A 159 34.57 8.44 -10.10
CA SER A 159 35.32 9.12 -11.18
C SER A 159 36.24 10.26 -10.71
N GLY A 160 37.03 10.05 -9.65
CA GLY A 160 38.04 11.02 -9.18
C GLY A 160 37.90 11.36 -7.69
N PRO A 161 38.73 12.30 -7.16
CA PRO A 161 38.69 12.66 -5.75
C PRO A 161 37.37 13.38 -5.41
N LEU A 162 36.46 12.67 -4.73
CA LEU A 162 35.23 13.24 -4.20
C LEU A 162 35.35 13.46 -2.70
N ALA A 163 35.24 14.72 -2.28
CA ALA A 163 35.15 15.08 -0.87
C ALA A 163 33.73 14.88 -0.30
N SER A 164 32.69 14.98 -1.14
CA SER A 164 31.28 14.93 -0.75
C SER A 164 30.40 14.52 -1.94
N CYS A 165 29.27 13.86 -1.67
CA CYS A 165 28.23 13.51 -2.64
C CYS A 165 27.02 14.41 -2.41
N ARG A 166 26.78 15.39 -3.29
CA ARG A 166 25.66 16.32 -3.20
C ARG A 166 24.47 15.75 -3.96
N ILE A 167 23.37 15.51 -3.26
CA ILE A 167 22.14 14.94 -3.80
C ILE A 167 21.09 16.04 -3.79
N THR A 168 20.54 16.36 -4.95
CA THR A 168 19.46 17.34 -5.13
C THR A 168 18.23 16.63 -5.69
N VAL A 169 17.05 16.87 -5.13
CA VAL A 169 15.78 16.29 -5.57
C VAL A 169 14.76 17.40 -5.79
N ALA A 170 14.23 17.50 -7.00
CA ALA A 170 13.08 18.35 -7.30
C ALA A 170 11.81 17.51 -7.31
N ILE A 171 10.76 17.97 -6.64
CA ILE A 171 9.48 17.25 -6.51
C ILE A 171 8.33 18.17 -6.92
N ASN A 172 7.45 17.70 -7.81
CA ASN A 172 6.23 18.40 -8.21
C ASN A 172 4.99 17.72 -7.65
N ASN A 173 4.15 18.46 -6.93
CA ASN A 173 2.92 17.95 -6.32
C ASN A 173 1.63 18.29 -7.11
N THR A 174 1.77 18.74 -8.36
CA THR A 174 0.63 19.02 -9.24
C THR A 174 0.00 17.72 -9.70
N LEU A 175 -1.31 17.58 -9.48
CA LEU A 175 -2.10 16.43 -9.95
C LEU A 175 -2.88 16.81 -11.20
N THR A 176 -2.89 15.91 -12.17
CA THR A 176 -3.54 16.07 -13.48
C THR A 176 -4.57 14.96 -13.71
N PRO A 177 -5.40 15.00 -14.76
CA PRO A 177 -6.31 13.90 -15.06
C PRO A 177 -5.62 12.56 -15.31
N HIS A 178 -4.30 12.58 -15.54
CA HIS A 178 -3.47 11.42 -15.85
C HIS A 178 -2.62 10.93 -14.67
N THR A 179 -2.58 11.67 -13.55
CA THR A 179 -1.88 11.22 -12.35
C THR A 179 -2.74 10.24 -11.54
N LEU A 180 -2.11 9.50 -10.62
CA LEU A 180 -2.81 8.66 -9.63
C LEU A 180 -2.39 9.05 -8.21
N PRO A 181 -3.26 9.72 -7.43
CA PRO A 181 -4.64 10.10 -7.76
C PRO A 181 -4.75 11.23 -8.82
N PRO A 182 -5.86 11.31 -9.57
CA PRO A 182 -6.07 12.38 -10.54
C PRO A 182 -6.50 13.69 -9.87
N GLY A 183 -6.22 14.80 -10.56
CA GLY A 183 -6.65 16.14 -10.17
C GLY A 183 -6.73 17.10 -11.36
N THR A 184 -7.16 18.33 -11.12
CA THR A 184 -7.18 19.38 -12.15
C THR A 184 -6.70 20.72 -11.59
N ILE A 185 -5.97 21.48 -12.41
CA ILE A 185 -5.67 22.88 -12.09
C ILE A 185 -6.78 23.77 -12.64
N LEU A 186 -7.38 24.56 -11.76
CA LEU A 186 -8.43 25.52 -12.11
C LEU A 186 -7.86 26.93 -12.02
N HIS A 187 -7.68 27.59 -13.17
CA HIS A 187 -7.33 29.00 -13.24
C HIS A 187 -8.58 29.86 -13.08
N GLN A 188 -8.57 30.77 -12.10
CA GLN A 188 -9.68 31.70 -11.89
C GLN A 188 -9.33 33.03 -12.54
N THR A 189 -9.90 33.28 -13.73
CA THR A 189 -9.56 34.45 -14.56
C THR A 189 -10.44 35.66 -14.31
N ASP A 190 -11.51 35.53 -13.53
CA ASP A 190 -12.39 36.63 -13.12
C ASP A 190 -11.67 37.55 -12.12
N THR A 191 -11.00 38.58 -12.64
CA THR A 191 -10.23 39.54 -11.85
C THR A 191 -11.08 40.42 -10.94
N SER A 192 -12.41 40.37 -11.06
CA SER A 192 -13.32 41.02 -10.10
C SER A 192 -13.40 40.27 -8.77
N LYS A 193 -13.02 38.98 -8.75
CA LYS A 193 -13.10 38.09 -7.58
C LYS A 193 -11.75 37.54 -7.14
N TYR A 194 -10.83 37.34 -8.09
CA TYR A 194 -9.56 36.65 -7.84
C TYR A 194 -8.37 37.50 -8.27
N PRO A 195 -7.23 37.43 -7.55
CA PRO A 195 -6.03 38.15 -7.96
C PRO A 195 -5.48 37.59 -9.28
N LYS A 196 -4.69 38.41 -9.99
CA LYS A 196 -4.07 38.00 -11.26
C LYS A 196 -3.22 36.73 -11.06
N GLY A 197 -3.42 35.75 -11.93
CA GLY A 197 -2.67 34.49 -11.90
C GLY A 197 -3.16 33.49 -10.84
N TYR A 198 -4.29 33.74 -10.17
CA TYR A 198 -4.84 32.81 -9.18
C TYR A 198 -5.25 31.48 -9.82
N PHE A 199 -4.80 30.38 -9.20
CA PHE A 199 -5.19 29.03 -9.55
C PHE A 199 -5.25 28.15 -8.30
N VAL A 200 -5.97 27.03 -8.40
CA VAL A 200 -6.06 26.04 -7.32
C VAL A 200 -5.96 24.62 -7.88
N GLN A 201 -5.44 23.71 -7.07
CA GLN A 201 -5.54 22.28 -7.30
C GLN A 201 -6.91 21.79 -6.84
N ASN A 202 -7.69 21.26 -7.77
CA ASN A 202 -8.93 20.55 -7.51
C ASN A 202 -8.66 19.05 -7.46
N ILE A 203 -9.28 18.37 -6.49
CA ILE A 203 -9.11 16.94 -6.22
C ILE A 203 -10.47 16.34 -5.83
N ASN A 204 -10.64 15.03 -6.06
CA ASN A 204 -11.87 14.30 -5.74
C ASN A 204 -11.61 13.12 -4.78
N PHE A 205 -10.65 13.26 -3.87
CA PHE A 205 -10.32 12.28 -2.84
C PHE A 205 -10.28 12.93 -1.46
N ASP A 206 -10.64 12.18 -0.42
CA ASP A 206 -10.89 12.71 0.93
C ASP A 206 -9.68 12.59 1.85
N PHE A 207 -8.49 13.01 1.42
CA PHE A 207 -7.30 13.19 2.27
C PHE A 207 -6.45 14.35 1.76
N PHE A 208 -5.65 14.95 2.62
CA PHE A 208 -4.83 16.09 2.23
C PHE A 208 -3.70 15.66 1.28
N ASN A 209 -3.50 16.43 0.21
CA ASN A 209 -2.44 16.22 -0.79
C ASN A 209 -1.07 16.65 -0.25
N TYR A 210 -0.65 16.01 0.83
CA TYR A 210 0.68 16.16 1.40
C TYR A 210 1.75 15.81 0.37
N ALA A 211 2.83 16.58 0.36
CA ALA A 211 3.95 16.40 -0.57
C ALA A 211 5.30 16.51 0.13
N GLY A 212 6.32 15.92 -0.50
CA GLY A 212 7.68 15.86 0.01
C GLY A 212 8.30 14.47 -0.09
N LEU A 213 9.39 14.28 0.66
CA LEU A 213 10.08 13.00 0.81
C LEU A 213 9.51 12.29 2.04
N HIS A 214 8.44 11.52 1.85
CA HIS A 214 7.67 10.92 2.95
C HIS A 214 8.32 9.70 3.59
N ARG A 215 9.25 9.05 2.89
CA ARG A 215 9.91 7.80 3.29
C ARG A 215 11.42 7.96 3.25
N PRO A 216 12.17 7.06 3.92
CA PRO A 216 13.62 7.15 3.98
C PRO A 216 14.27 7.31 2.60
N VAL A 217 15.29 8.17 2.56
CA VAL A 217 16.25 8.23 1.46
C VAL A 217 17.51 7.58 1.96
N LEU A 218 18.11 6.70 1.16
CA LEU A 218 19.30 5.98 1.58
C LEU A 218 20.24 5.73 0.39
N LEU A 219 21.52 5.60 0.72
CA LEU A 219 22.49 4.99 -0.16
C LEU A 219 22.69 3.55 0.29
N TYR A 220 22.79 2.62 -0.64
CA TYR A 220 23.18 1.25 -0.34
C TYR A 220 24.23 0.74 -1.32
N THR A 221 24.93 -0.32 -0.92
CA THR A 221 25.89 -1.00 -1.77
C THR A 221 25.52 -2.45 -2.04
N THR A 222 25.98 -2.92 -3.20
CA THR A 222 26.08 -4.33 -3.54
C THR A 222 27.43 -4.55 -4.19
N PRO A 223 27.83 -5.81 -4.42
CA PRO A 223 28.84 -6.07 -5.42
C PRO A 223 28.34 -5.72 -6.84
N ALA A 224 29.26 -5.59 -7.80
CA ALA A 224 28.92 -5.28 -9.19
C ALA A 224 28.07 -6.37 -9.87
N THR A 225 28.23 -7.64 -9.47
CA THR A 225 27.31 -8.73 -9.81
C THR A 225 26.45 -9.03 -8.57
N TYR A 226 25.14 -8.87 -8.67
CA TYR A 226 24.25 -8.83 -7.49
C TYR A 226 22.91 -9.51 -7.74
N ILE A 227 22.26 -9.92 -6.65
CA ILE A 227 20.87 -10.39 -6.65
C ILE A 227 19.95 -9.18 -6.79
N ASP A 228 19.29 -9.07 -7.94
CA ASP A 228 18.45 -7.94 -8.34
C ASP A 228 17.00 -8.11 -7.88
N ASP A 229 16.45 -9.31 -8.09
CA ASP A 229 15.07 -9.62 -7.74
C ASP A 229 14.92 -11.06 -7.22
N ILE A 230 13.94 -11.25 -6.35
CA ILE A 230 13.52 -12.56 -5.84
C ILE A 230 12.00 -12.59 -5.90
N THR A 231 11.44 -13.61 -6.53
CA THR A 231 10.00 -13.88 -6.52
C THR A 231 9.76 -15.21 -5.83
N VAL A 232 8.93 -15.19 -4.79
CA VAL A 232 8.51 -16.39 -4.05
C VAL A 232 7.01 -16.57 -4.16
N SER A 233 6.58 -17.78 -4.50
CA SER A 233 5.19 -18.21 -4.35
C SER A 233 5.16 -19.47 -3.49
N THR A 234 4.18 -19.56 -2.58
CA THR A 234 4.06 -20.69 -1.68
C THR A 234 2.77 -21.45 -1.90
N SER A 235 2.83 -22.77 -1.81
CA SER A 235 1.66 -23.65 -1.78
C SER A 235 1.83 -24.72 -0.69
N VAL A 236 0.80 -25.54 -0.48
CA VAL A 236 0.81 -26.61 0.51
C VAL A 236 0.24 -27.85 -0.15
N ASP A 237 0.97 -28.96 -0.07
CA ASP A 237 0.50 -30.30 -0.41
C ASP A 237 0.48 -31.16 0.85
N GLN A 238 -0.72 -31.50 1.31
CA GLN A 238 -0.95 -32.16 2.61
C GLN A 238 -0.34 -31.36 3.79
N ASP A 239 0.72 -31.87 4.41
CA ASP A 239 1.48 -31.26 5.50
C ASP A 239 2.80 -30.63 5.03
N THR A 240 3.11 -30.73 3.74
CA THR A 240 4.36 -30.27 3.15
C THR A 240 4.18 -28.90 2.52
N GLY A 241 4.93 -27.92 3.02
CA GLY A 241 5.01 -26.58 2.43
C GLY A 241 5.90 -26.60 1.19
N LEU A 242 5.43 -25.99 0.10
CA LEU A 242 6.18 -25.83 -1.14
C LEU A 242 6.53 -24.35 -1.32
N VAL A 243 7.80 -24.07 -1.56
CA VAL A 243 8.31 -22.71 -1.77
C VAL A 243 8.98 -22.65 -3.14
N ASP A 244 8.26 -22.17 -4.13
CA ASP A 244 8.77 -21.91 -5.47
C ASP A 244 9.51 -20.57 -5.47
N TYR A 245 10.75 -20.57 -5.96
CA TYR A 245 11.58 -19.37 -6.04
C TYR A 245 12.07 -19.11 -7.47
N GLN A 246 12.16 -17.82 -7.80
CA GLN A 246 12.85 -17.30 -8.97
C GLN A 246 13.76 -16.16 -8.53
N ILE A 247 15.03 -16.21 -8.92
CA ILE A 247 16.07 -15.27 -8.52
C ILE A 247 16.71 -14.72 -9.79
N PHE A 248 16.76 -13.38 -9.88
CA PHE A 248 17.35 -12.65 -10.98
C PHE A 248 18.67 -12.02 -10.53
N VAL A 249 19.68 -12.11 -11.38
CA VAL A 249 21.04 -11.64 -11.12
C VAL A 249 21.44 -10.69 -12.24
N GLU A 250 22.02 -9.55 -11.87
CA GLU A 250 22.51 -8.54 -12.79
C GLU A 250 24.04 -8.37 -12.65
N GLY A 251 24.66 -7.83 -13.70
CA GLY A 251 26.09 -7.47 -13.69
C GLY A 251 27.09 -8.61 -13.98
N GLY A 252 26.63 -9.82 -14.34
CA GLY A 252 27.50 -10.91 -14.75
C GLY A 252 26.75 -12.17 -15.19
N GLU A 253 27.29 -12.90 -16.18
CA GLU A 253 26.67 -14.11 -16.75
C GLU A 253 27.18 -15.43 -16.12
N HIS A 254 28.32 -15.39 -15.43
CA HIS A 254 28.96 -16.58 -14.85
C HIS A 254 28.92 -16.54 -13.33
N PHE A 255 27.91 -17.19 -12.77
CA PHE A 255 27.67 -17.24 -11.34
C PHE A 255 27.06 -18.57 -10.88
N GLN A 256 27.09 -18.81 -9.58
CA GLN A 256 26.41 -19.90 -8.90
C GLN A 256 25.50 -19.33 -7.81
N LEU A 257 24.32 -19.94 -7.66
CA LEU A 257 23.35 -19.60 -6.63
C LEU A 257 23.14 -20.79 -5.70
N GLU A 258 23.27 -20.55 -4.40
CA GLU A 258 22.85 -21.45 -3.34
C GLU A 258 21.67 -20.81 -2.60
N VAL A 259 20.65 -21.61 -2.31
CA VAL A 259 19.42 -21.16 -1.66
C VAL A 259 19.20 -22.02 -0.43
N ARG A 260 18.95 -21.41 0.72
CA ARG A 260 18.64 -22.08 1.98
C ARG A 260 17.38 -21.48 2.57
N LEU A 261 16.45 -22.33 2.97
CA LEU A 261 15.29 -21.91 3.77
C LEU A 261 15.57 -22.27 5.22
N LEU A 262 15.58 -21.27 6.09
CA LEU A 262 15.83 -21.39 7.52
C LEU A 262 14.51 -21.24 8.29
N ASP A 263 14.30 -22.05 9.34
CA ASP A 263 13.23 -21.86 10.32
C ASP A 263 13.51 -20.68 11.28
N GLU A 264 12.60 -20.40 12.23
CA GLU A 264 12.73 -19.28 13.17
C GLU A 264 13.92 -19.44 14.12
N GLU A 265 14.37 -20.68 14.36
CA GLU A 265 15.58 -21.00 15.13
C GLU A 265 16.87 -20.91 14.30
N GLY A 266 16.78 -20.61 13.00
CA GLY A 266 17.92 -20.46 12.09
C GLY A 266 18.48 -21.77 11.54
N LYS A 267 17.76 -22.89 11.69
CA LYS A 267 18.14 -24.19 11.13
C LYS A 267 17.65 -24.29 9.69
N ALA A 268 18.55 -24.74 8.80
CA ALA A 268 18.20 -24.99 7.41
C ALA A 268 17.27 -26.21 7.28
N VAL A 269 16.02 -25.96 6.87
CA VAL A 269 14.99 -26.99 6.66
C VAL A 269 14.89 -27.44 5.20
N ALA A 270 15.33 -26.60 4.25
CA ALA A 270 15.40 -26.95 2.84
C ALA A 270 16.58 -26.24 2.14
N ARG A 271 17.04 -26.81 1.03
CA ARG A 271 18.17 -26.29 0.24
C ARG A 271 17.89 -26.44 -1.25
N GLY A 272 18.36 -25.48 -2.04
CA GLY A 272 18.27 -25.47 -3.49
C GLY A 272 19.48 -24.79 -4.12
N THR A 273 19.55 -24.85 -5.45
CA THR A 273 20.60 -24.22 -6.25
C THR A 273 20.00 -23.60 -7.52
N GLY A 274 20.73 -22.68 -8.14
CA GLY A 274 20.33 -22.05 -9.41
C GLY A 274 19.27 -20.96 -9.24
N GLY A 275 18.92 -20.29 -10.35
CA GLY A 275 18.00 -19.13 -10.35
C GLY A 275 16.52 -19.49 -10.29
N ARG A 276 16.15 -20.77 -10.40
CA ARG A 276 14.76 -21.23 -10.28
C ARG A 276 14.72 -22.61 -9.63
N GLY A 277 13.79 -22.81 -8.71
CA GLY A 277 13.59 -24.11 -8.08
C GLY A 277 12.37 -24.12 -7.16
N GLN A 278 12.13 -25.28 -6.56
CA GLN A 278 11.10 -25.50 -5.55
C GLN A 278 11.72 -26.16 -4.33
N LEU A 279 11.51 -25.58 -3.15
CA LEU A 279 11.91 -26.16 -1.88
C LEU A 279 10.71 -26.85 -1.23
N GLN A 280 10.94 -28.02 -0.64
CA GLN A 280 9.92 -28.76 0.11
C GLN A 280 10.23 -28.71 1.60
N VAL A 281 9.23 -28.42 2.41
CA VAL A 281 9.31 -28.29 3.86
C VAL A 281 8.32 -29.27 4.49
N PRO A 282 8.74 -30.50 4.82
CA PRO A 282 7.86 -31.46 5.48
C PRO A 282 7.40 -30.94 6.84
N ASN A 283 6.13 -31.15 7.19
CA ASN A 283 5.51 -30.63 8.41
C ASN A 283 5.70 -29.10 8.56
N ALA A 284 5.38 -28.35 7.50
CA ALA A 284 5.60 -26.91 7.48
C ALA A 284 4.79 -26.18 8.55
N HIS A 285 5.42 -25.22 9.22
CA HIS A 285 4.73 -24.23 10.03
C HIS A 285 4.17 -23.16 9.09
N LEU A 286 2.86 -23.17 8.89
CA LEU A 286 2.21 -22.21 8.00
C LEU A 286 2.14 -20.83 8.63
N TRP A 287 2.18 -19.81 7.79
CA TRP A 287 1.85 -18.45 8.19
C TRP A 287 0.34 -18.36 8.39
N TRP A 288 -0.07 -18.05 9.62
CA TRP A 288 -1.47 -17.84 9.98
C TRP A 288 -1.70 -16.38 10.37
N PRO A 289 -2.84 -15.78 9.99
CA PRO A 289 -3.25 -14.49 10.50
C PRO A 289 -3.32 -14.46 12.03
N TYR A 290 -3.10 -13.27 12.59
CA TYR A 290 -3.34 -12.97 13.99
C TYR A 290 -4.75 -13.42 14.37
N LEU A 291 -4.85 -14.07 15.54
CA LEU A 291 -6.07 -14.68 16.08
C LEU A 291 -6.56 -15.96 15.38
N MET A 292 -5.97 -16.39 14.26
CA MET A 292 -6.38 -17.63 13.57
C MET A 292 -5.64 -18.89 14.04
N HIS A 293 -4.50 -18.72 14.71
CA HIS A 293 -3.68 -19.83 15.24
C HIS A 293 -3.00 -19.42 16.56
N GLU A 294 -2.50 -20.40 17.33
CA GLU A 294 -1.75 -20.17 18.58
C GLU A 294 -0.38 -19.54 18.31
N HIS A 295 0.24 -19.95 17.21
CA HIS A 295 1.48 -19.40 16.67
C HIS A 295 1.18 -18.73 15.33
N PRO A 296 0.64 -17.49 15.32
CA PRO A 296 0.42 -16.75 14.08
C PRO A 296 1.75 -16.27 13.50
N ALA A 297 1.71 -15.84 12.24
CA ALA A 297 2.79 -15.08 11.63
C ALA A 297 4.14 -15.78 11.50
N TYR A 298 4.15 -17.13 11.43
CA TYR A 298 5.40 -17.89 11.31
C TYR A 298 6.14 -17.50 10.02
N LEU A 299 7.42 -17.13 10.15
CA LEU A 299 8.26 -16.70 9.03
C LEU A 299 9.53 -17.53 8.96
N TYR A 300 9.70 -18.21 7.82
CA TYR A 300 11.00 -18.73 7.41
C TYR A 300 11.87 -17.60 6.86
N SER A 301 13.17 -17.86 6.73
CA SER A 301 14.13 -16.97 6.06
C SER A 301 14.75 -17.66 4.85
N LEU A 302 14.46 -17.15 3.65
CA LEU A 302 15.08 -17.59 2.40
C LEU A 302 16.40 -16.85 2.21
N GLU A 303 17.51 -17.50 2.57
CA GLU A 303 18.86 -16.99 2.38
C GLU A 303 19.37 -17.40 1.00
N VAL A 304 19.69 -16.41 0.17
CA VAL A 304 20.29 -16.58 -1.15
C VAL A 304 21.75 -16.16 -1.10
N ARG A 305 22.65 -17.06 -1.47
CA ARG A 305 24.06 -16.78 -1.68
C ARG A 305 24.39 -16.88 -3.17
N LEU A 306 24.82 -15.76 -3.73
CA LEU A 306 25.42 -15.66 -5.05
C LEU A 306 26.93 -15.77 -4.92
N THR A 307 27.56 -16.51 -5.83
CA THR A 307 29.02 -16.51 -6.01
C THR A 307 29.33 -16.29 -7.49
N ALA A 308 29.91 -15.14 -7.81
CA ALA A 308 30.28 -14.76 -9.18
C ALA A 308 31.80 -14.78 -9.34
N GLN A 309 32.28 -15.09 -10.55
CA GLN A 309 33.68 -14.93 -10.91
C GLN A 309 33.83 -13.62 -11.69
N THR A 310 34.61 -12.69 -11.17
CA THR A 310 34.90 -11.40 -11.81
C THR A 310 36.38 -11.34 -12.23
N ALA A 311 36.73 -10.37 -13.07
CA ALA A 311 38.13 -10.13 -13.43
C ALA A 311 39.02 -9.78 -12.21
N ALA A 312 38.43 -9.27 -11.13
CA ALA A 312 39.12 -8.93 -9.88
C ALA A 312 39.16 -10.08 -8.86
N GLY A 313 38.54 -11.22 -9.15
CA GLY A 313 38.43 -12.38 -8.25
C GLY A 313 37.00 -12.84 -8.02
N SER A 314 36.84 -13.84 -7.15
CA SER A 314 35.52 -14.35 -6.77
C SER A 314 34.82 -13.38 -5.81
N VAL A 315 33.55 -13.08 -6.09
CA VAL A 315 32.74 -12.17 -5.30
C VAL A 315 31.48 -12.89 -4.84
N SER A 316 31.03 -12.60 -3.62
CA SER A 316 29.79 -13.17 -3.07
C SER A 316 28.79 -12.09 -2.73
N ASP A 317 27.51 -12.37 -2.99
CA ASP A 317 26.39 -11.52 -2.58
C ASP A 317 25.37 -12.34 -1.77
N PHE A 318 24.83 -11.73 -0.72
CA PHE A 318 23.90 -12.35 0.21
C PHE A 318 22.64 -11.50 0.35
N TYR A 319 21.49 -12.14 0.20
CA TYR A 319 20.20 -11.55 0.49
C TYR A 319 19.32 -12.53 1.25
N THR A 320 18.62 -12.06 2.29
CA THR A 320 17.68 -12.87 3.07
C THR A 320 16.29 -12.28 2.97
N LEU A 321 15.34 -13.07 2.46
CA LEU A 321 13.94 -12.70 2.30
C LEU A 321 13.07 -13.48 3.30
N PRO A 322 12.28 -12.83 4.17
CA PRO A 322 11.28 -13.51 4.98
C PRO A 322 10.21 -14.18 4.11
N VAL A 323 9.80 -15.40 4.45
CA VAL A 323 8.79 -16.18 3.71
C VAL A 323 7.79 -16.78 4.68
N GLY A 324 6.53 -16.41 4.54
CA GLY A 324 5.40 -17.09 5.20
C GLY A 324 4.73 -18.07 4.25
N ILE A 325 4.78 -19.36 4.55
CA ILE A 325 4.12 -20.39 3.73
C ILE A 325 2.61 -20.31 3.97
N ARG A 326 1.86 -19.85 2.98
CA ARG A 326 0.39 -19.79 3.04
C ARG A 326 -0.27 -19.81 1.67
N THR A 327 -1.52 -20.25 1.63
CA THR A 327 -2.37 -20.14 0.43
C THR A 327 -3.50 -19.15 0.65
N VAL A 328 -3.92 -18.50 -0.44
CA VAL A 328 -5.12 -17.65 -0.49
C VAL A 328 -6.02 -18.19 -1.60
N ALA A 329 -7.32 -18.33 -1.32
CA ALA A 329 -8.31 -18.72 -2.31
C ALA A 329 -9.64 -18.02 -2.04
N VAL A 330 -10.47 -17.92 -3.08
CA VAL A 330 -11.80 -17.30 -3.02
C VAL A 330 -12.80 -18.29 -3.62
N THR A 331 -13.90 -18.52 -2.93
CA THR A 331 -15.07 -19.23 -3.46
C THR A 331 -16.18 -18.23 -3.77
N GLU A 332 -17.35 -18.69 -4.23
CA GLU A 332 -18.52 -17.81 -4.46
C GLU A 332 -18.98 -17.06 -3.20
N HIS A 333 -18.63 -17.54 -2.01
CA HIS A 333 -19.15 -17.01 -0.73
C HIS A 333 -18.12 -16.96 0.42
N GLN A 334 -16.88 -17.41 0.21
CA GLN A 334 -15.85 -17.43 1.27
C GLN A 334 -14.51 -16.89 0.77
N PHE A 335 -13.78 -16.26 1.69
CA PHE A 335 -12.36 -16.01 1.56
C PHE A 335 -11.62 -17.07 2.37
N LEU A 336 -10.64 -17.73 1.77
CA LEU A 336 -9.92 -18.84 2.40
C LEU A 336 -8.44 -18.48 2.57
N ILE A 337 -7.92 -18.69 3.78
CA ILE A 337 -6.48 -18.69 4.05
C ILE A 337 -6.10 -20.08 4.56
N ASN A 338 -5.12 -20.72 3.92
CA ASN A 338 -4.70 -22.10 4.21
C ASN A 338 -5.89 -23.09 4.18
N GLY A 339 -6.81 -22.89 3.22
CA GLY A 339 -8.02 -23.70 3.05
C GLY A 339 -9.10 -23.49 4.12
N LYS A 340 -8.91 -22.60 5.11
CA LYS A 340 -9.89 -22.30 6.15
C LYS A 340 -10.60 -20.96 5.89
N PRO A 341 -11.93 -20.86 6.13
CA PRO A 341 -12.65 -19.60 6.04
C PRO A 341 -12.04 -18.52 6.91
N PHE A 342 -11.80 -17.36 6.31
CA PHE A 342 -11.25 -16.18 6.94
C PHE A 342 -12.26 -15.04 6.88
N TYR A 343 -12.39 -14.32 8.01
CA TYR A 343 -13.23 -13.14 8.10
C TYR A 343 -12.37 -11.92 8.45
N PHE A 344 -12.37 -10.89 7.60
CA PHE A 344 -11.69 -9.64 7.88
C PHE A 344 -12.47 -8.89 8.96
N HIS A 345 -11.90 -8.72 10.15
CA HIS A 345 -12.44 -7.84 11.18
C HIS A 345 -11.36 -6.82 11.53
N GLY A 346 -11.42 -5.68 10.84
CA GLY A 346 -10.28 -4.80 10.71
C GLY A 346 -10.64 -3.35 10.49
N VAL A 347 -9.66 -2.57 10.07
CA VAL A 347 -9.79 -1.11 9.94
C VAL A 347 -9.32 -0.66 8.56
N ASN A 348 -9.74 0.52 8.12
CA ASN A 348 -8.98 1.28 7.13
C ASN A 348 -7.97 2.17 7.86
N LYS A 349 -6.87 2.53 7.22
CA LYS A 349 -5.83 3.40 7.82
C LYS A 349 -5.50 4.57 6.89
N HIS A 350 -4.58 5.43 7.32
CA HIS A 350 -3.86 6.38 6.49
C HIS A 350 -2.44 6.56 7.06
N GLU A 351 -1.45 6.77 6.19
CA GLU A 351 -0.17 7.40 6.59
C GLU A 351 -0.44 8.88 6.87
N ASP A 352 -0.84 9.19 8.11
CA ASP A 352 -1.16 10.55 8.54
C ASP A 352 -0.89 10.73 10.05
N ALA A 353 -0.19 11.81 10.37
CA ALA A 353 0.16 12.22 11.71
C ALA A 353 0.34 13.73 11.83
N ASP A 354 0.29 14.23 13.07
CA ASP A 354 0.57 15.63 13.37
C ASP A 354 2.00 16.03 12.97
N ILE A 355 2.12 17.24 12.43
CA ILE A 355 3.36 17.89 11.94
C ILE A 355 3.97 17.22 10.71
N ARG A 356 4.26 15.92 10.76
CA ARG A 356 4.96 15.20 9.69
C ARG A 356 4.09 14.83 8.50
N GLY A 357 2.77 14.99 8.59
CA GLY A 357 1.83 14.62 7.54
C GLY A 357 1.93 13.13 7.22
N LYS A 358 2.34 12.78 5.99
CA LYS A 358 2.57 11.41 5.51
C LYS A 358 3.94 10.82 5.91
N GLY A 359 4.78 11.59 6.60
CA GLY A 359 6.13 11.17 6.98
C GLY A 359 6.16 9.91 7.84
N PHE A 360 6.96 8.92 7.42
CA PHE A 360 7.21 7.69 8.17
C PHE A 360 7.74 7.94 9.59
N ASP A 361 7.30 7.14 10.57
CA ASP A 361 7.70 7.27 11.98
C ASP A 361 7.60 5.93 12.74
N TRP A 362 8.73 5.43 13.23
CA TRP A 362 8.78 4.18 13.99
C TRP A 362 7.92 4.18 15.27
N PRO A 363 7.98 5.21 16.15
CA PRO A 363 7.11 5.28 17.33
C PRO A 363 5.62 5.14 17.01
N LEU A 364 5.12 5.90 16.03
CA LEU A 364 3.72 5.83 15.62
C LEU A 364 3.38 4.50 14.95
N LEU A 365 4.26 3.96 14.12
CA LEU A 365 4.05 2.67 13.50
C LEU A 365 3.88 1.57 14.56
N VAL A 366 4.80 1.47 15.52
CA VAL A 366 4.70 0.48 16.61
C VAL A 366 3.47 0.73 17.48
N LYS A 367 3.14 2.00 17.78
CA LYS A 367 1.92 2.35 18.51
C LYS A 367 0.66 1.89 17.77
N ASP A 368 0.61 2.07 16.46
CA ASP A 368 -0.53 1.67 15.63
C ASP A 368 -0.70 0.15 15.64
N PHE A 369 0.37 -0.64 15.49
CA PHE A 369 0.29 -2.10 15.57
C PHE A 369 -0.11 -2.60 16.97
N ASN A 370 0.36 -1.94 18.03
CA ASN A 370 -0.09 -2.24 19.38
C ASN A 370 -1.60 -1.99 19.55
N LEU A 371 -2.12 -0.91 18.95
CA LEU A 371 -3.55 -0.61 18.97
C LEU A 371 -4.36 -1.58 18.10
N LEU A 372 -3.88 -1.98 16.92
CA LEU A 372 -4.51 -3.01 16.09
C LEU A 372 -4.68 -4.31 16.88
N ARG A 373 -3.62 -4.77 17.54
CA ARG A 373 -3.66 -5.98 18.38
C ARG A 373 -4.54 -5.81 19.62
N TRP A 374 -4.50 -4.65 20.27
CA TRP A 374 -5.39 -4.32 21.40
C TRP A 374 -6.87 -4.38 20.99
N LEU A 375 -7.18 -3.83 19.82
CA LEU A 375 -8.52 -3.81 19.22
C LEU A 375 -8.98 -5.23 18.84
N GLY A 376 -8.06 -6.17 18.60
CA GLY A 376 -8.40 -7.46 18.01
C GLY A 376 -8.56 -7.39 16.49
N ALA A 377 -8.07 -6.33 15.85
CA ALA A 377 -8.08 -6.21 14.40
C ALA A 377 -7.08 -7.20 13.79
N ASN A 378 -7.54 -8.04 12.87
CA ASN A 378 -6.71 -9.00 12.15
C ASN A 378 -6.32 -8.54 10.75
N ALA A 379 -6.87 -7.41 10.29
CA ALA A 379 -6.73 -6.90 8.94
C ALA A 379 -6.70 -5.37 8.88
N PHE A 380 -6.08 -4.83 7.82
CA PHE A 380 -6.41 -3.49 7.35
C PHE A 380 -6.25 -3.35 5.82
N ARG A 381 -6.81 -2.26 5.28
CA ARG A 381 -6.59 -1.84 3.89
C ARG A 381 -5.66 -0.63 3.84
N THR A 382 -4.73 -0.59 2.88
CA THR A 382 -3.79 0.54 2.67
C THR A 382 -4.47 1.73 1.99
N SER A 383 -5.55 2.24 2.59
CA SER A 383 -6.32 3.36 2.05
C SER A 383 -5.44 4.63 1.94
N HIS A 384 -5.29 5.28 0.80
CA HIS A 384 -5.69 4.88 -0.56
C HIS A 384 -4.48 4.89 -1.48
N TYR A 385 -3.42 4.22 -1.03
CA TYR A 385 -2.11 4.18 -1.67
C TYR A 385 -1.24 3.15 -0.94
N PRO A 386 -0.23 2.57 -1.62
CA PRO A 386 0.70 1.65 -0.98
C PRO A 386 1.40 2.34 0.19
N TYR A 387 1.47 1.71 1.36
CA TYR A 387 2.18 2.27 2.53
C TYR A 387 3.67 1.97 2.48
N ALA A 388 4.46 2.51 3.43
CA ALA A 388 5.89 2.24 3.53
C ALA A 388 6.16 0.73 3.67
N GLU A 389 7.24 0.24 3.03
CA GLU A 389 7.59 -1.18 3.00
C GLU A 389 7.75 -1.76 4.42
N GLU A 390 8.22 -0.96 5.37
CA GLU A 390 8.35 -1.32 6.78
C GLU A 390 7.00 -1.68 7.41
N VAL A 391 5.90 -1.08 6.96
CA VAL A 391 4.55 -1.43 7.40
C VAL A 391 4.21 -2.85 6.96
N MET A 392 4.50 -3.20 5.70
CA MET A 392 4.23 -4.55 5.16
C MET A 392 5.09 -5.60 5.90
N GLN A 393 6.35 -5.28 6.19
CA GLN A 393 7.22 -6.14 7.00
C GLN A 393 6.71 -6.36 8.42
N LEU A 394 6.09 -5.35 9.05
CA LEU A 394 5.42 -5.56 10.34
C LEU A 394 4.14 -6.38 10.20
N CYS A 395 3.36 -6.20 9.13
CA CYS A 395 2.18 -7.03 8.87
C CYS A 395 2.53 -8.50 8.80
N ASP A 396 3.60 -8.85 8.07
CA ASP A 396 4.11 -10.22 7.98
C ASP A 396 4.46 -10.78 9.36
N ARG A 397 5.15 -10.00 10.20
CA ARG A 397 5.61 -10.45 11.53
C ARG A 397 4.51 -10.50 12.59
N TYR A 398 3.46 -9.70 12.44
CA TYR A 398 2.36 -9.66 13.40
C TYR A 398 1.15 -10.50 12.97
N GLY A 399 1.13 -11.01 11.75
CA GLY A 399 0.01 -11.79 11.23
C GLY A 399 -1.17 -10.90 10.82
N ILE A 400 -0.96 -9.62 10.55
CA ILE A 400 -2.05 -8.71 10.17
C ILE A 400 -2.21 -8.78 8.66
N VAL A 401 -3.36 -9.24 8.17
CA VAL A 401 -3.58 -9.33 6.71
C VAL A 401 -3.83 -7.95 6.10
N VAL A 402 -3.44 -7.80 4.84
CA VAL A 402 -3.50 -6.53 4.12
C VAL A 402 -4.25 -6.70 2.80
N ILE A 403 -5.21 -5.81 2.57
CA ILE A 403 -5.71 -5.48 1.23
C ILE A 403 -4.84 -4.33 0.74
N ASP A 404 -3.97 -4.62 -0.23
CA ASP A 404 -2.96 -3.68 -0.69
C ASP A 404 -3.47 -2.90 -1.90
N GLU A 405 -3.68 -1.60 -1.69
CA GLU A 405 -4.41 -0.70 -2.57
C GLU A 405 -3.48 0.26 -3.32
N SER A 406 -3.71 0.37 -4.64
CA SER A 406 -3.06 1.36 -5.50
C SER A 406 -3.53 2.79 -5.18
N PRO A 407 -2.83 3.85 -5.66
CA PRO A 407 -3.28 5.23 -5.52
C PRO A 407 -4.46 5.62 -6.44
N GLY A 408 -5.21 4.64 -6.99
CA GLY A 408 -6.34 4.83 -7.88
C GLY A 408 -7.62 5.33 -7.20
N VAL A 409 -7.58 6.49 -6.56
CA VAL A 409 -8.70 7.10 -5.83
C VAL A 409 -9.11 8.44 -6.41
N GLY A 410 -10.41 8.75 -6.43
CA GLY A 410 -10.92 10.02 -6.98
C GLY A 410 -11.03 10.03 -8.51
N ILE A 411 -11.09 8.85 -9.15
CA ILE A 411 -11.27 8.68 -10.59
C ILE A 411 -12.75 8.92 -10.97
N VAL A 412 -13.16 10.18 -10.93
CA VAL A 412 -14.57 10.58 -11.12
C VAL A 412 -14.86 11.25 -12.47
N LEU A 413 -13.82 11.79 -13.12
CA LEU A 413 -13.94 12.50 -14.39
C LEU A 413 -13.72 11.55 -15.57
N VAL A 414 -14.44 11.76 -16.67
CA VAL A 414 -14.34 10.92 -17.88
C VAL A 414 -12.93 10.94 -18.44
N GLU A 415 -12.23 12.08 -18.35
CA GLU A 415 -10.86 12.26 -18.84
C GLU A 415 -9.85 11.36 -18.11
N SER A 416 -10.13 11.02 -16.85
CA SER A 416 -9.30 10.11 -16.06
C SER A 416 -9.43 8.63 -16.46
N TYR A 417 -10.34 8.30 -17.39
CA TYR A 417 -10.46 6.99 -18.01
C TYR A 417 -9.82 6.92 -19.41
N SER A 418 -8.99 7.91 -19.77
CA SER A 418 -8.25 7.90 -21.03
C SER A 418 -7.22 6.76 -21.10
N ASN A 419 -6.77 6.41 -22.32
CA ASN A 419 -5.71 5.42 -22.50
C ASN A 419 -4.38 5.82 -21.82
N VAL A 420 -4.11 7.13 -21.71
CA VAL A 420 -2.92 7.64 -21.01
C VAL A 420 -3.03 7.32 -19.51
N SER A 421 -4.18 7.64 -18.90
CA SER A 421 -4.44 7.32 -17.50
C SER A 421 -4.50 5.82 -17.23
N LEU A 422 -4.98 5.01 -18.19
CA LEU A 422 -4.98 3.55 -18.09
C LEU A 422 -3.54 3.00 -18.12
N GLN A 423 -2.72 3.45 -19.09
CA GLN A 423 -1.34 3.01 -19.20
C GLN A 423 -0.54 3.33 -17.94
N HIS A 424 -0.68 4.54 -17.41
CA HIS A 424 -0.06 4.94 -16.15
C HIS A 424 -0.52 4.06 -14.97
N HIS A 425 -1.80 3.69 -14.91
CA HIS A 425 -2.30 2.81 -13.87
C HIS A 425 -1.77 1.38 -13.97
N LEU A 426 -1.57 0.87 -15.20
CA LEU A 426 -0.93 -0.43 -15.41
C LEU A 426 0.50 -0.40 -14.85
N GLU A 427 1.28 0.64 -15.17
CA GLU A 427 2.65 0.84 -14.67
C GLU A 427 2.70 0.91 -13.14
N VAL A 428 1.78 1.66 -12.52
CA VAL A 428 1.67 1.74 -11.05
C VAL A 428 1.33 0.37 -10.42
N MET A 429 0.48 -0.43 -11.08
CA MET A 429 0.21 -1.80 -10.62
C MET A 429 1.41 -2.74 -10.79
N GLU A 430 2.20 -2.58 -11.86
CA GLU A 430 3.48 -3.28 -12.02
C GLU A 430 4.43 -2.95 -10.88
N GLU A 431 4.58 -1.66 -10.54
CA GLU A 431 5.43 -1.22 -9.42
C GLU A 431 4.97 -1.75 -8.06
N LEU A 432 3.66 -1.66 -7.78
CA LEU A 432 3.07 -2.15 -6.54
C LEU A 432 3.28 -3.65 -6.36
N VAL A 433 2.89 -4.45 -7.38
CA VAL A 433 3.06 -5.90 -7.31
C VAL A 433 4.54 -6.27 -7.25
N ARG A 434 5.40 -5.61 -8.04
CA ARG A 434 6.86 -5.84 -8.01
C ARG A 434 7.42 -5.64 -6.60
N ARG A 435 6.98 -4.59 -5.89
CA ARG A 435 7.43 -4.27 -4.53
C ARG A 435 6.93 -5.29 -3.52
N ASP A 436 5.65 -5.65 -3.56
CA ASP A 436 4.98 -6.30 -2.43
C ASP A 436 4.60 -7.78 -2.66
N LYS A 437 4.89 -8.35 -3.84
CA LYS A 437 4.59 -9.76 -4.21
C LYS A 437 4.98 -10.81 -3.17
N ASN A 438 6.04 -10.58 -2.40
CA ASN A 438 6.60 -11.55 -1.47
C ASN A 438 6.04 -11.46 -0.04
N HIS A 439 5.20 -10.46 0.26
CA HIS A 439 4.62 -10.31 1.60
C HIS A 439 3.49 -11.34 1.83
N PRO A 440 3.63 -12.31 2.75
CA PRO A 440 2.53 -13.22 3.10
C PRO A 440 1.30 -12.48 3.64
N ALA A 441 1.49 -11.34 4.31
CA ALA A 441 0.40 -10.54 4.84
C ALA A 441 -0.48 -9.92 3.76
N VAL A 442 0.06 -9.59 2.58
CA VAL A 442 -0.76 -9.13 1.46
C VAL A 442 -1.57 -10.32 0.96
N VAL A 443 -2.89 -10.23 1.00
CA VAL A 443 -3.82 -11.31 0.62
C VAL A 443 -4.72 -10.94 -0.54
N MET A 444 -4.80 -9.66 -0.93
CA MET A 444 -5.64 -9.20 -2.03
C MET A 444 -5.13 -7.86 -2.55
N TRP A 445 -5.16 -7.66 -3.87
CA TRP A 445 -4.83 -6.38 -4.51
C TRP A 445 -6.10 -5.55 -4.73
N SER A 446 -6.12 -4.29 -4.32
CA SER A 446 -7.18 -3.32 -4.64
C SER A 446 -6.65 -2.33 -5.68
N VAL A 447 -7.28 -2.31 -6.86
CA VAL A 447 -6.80 -1.47 -7.97
C VAL A 447 -7.36 -0.05 -7.95
N ALA A 448 -8.36 0.25 -7.13
CA ALA A 448 -8.94 1.59 -7.02
C ALA A 448 -9.86 1.72 -5.82
N ASN A 449 -10.15 2.96 -5.42
CA ASN A 449 -11.18 3.30 -4.44
C ASN A 449 -12.16 4.34 -4.98
N GLU A 450 -13.45 4.01 -4.89
CA GLU A 450 -14.59 4.84 -5.29
C GLU A 450 -14.42 5.51 -6.67
N PRO A 451 -14.00 4.76 -7.71
CA PRO A 451 -14.05 5.29 -9.06
C PRO A 451 -15.53 5.50 -9.45
N ALA A 452 -15.80 6.44 -10.37
CA ALA A 452 -17.10 6.53 -11.04
C ALA A 452 -17.33 5.32 -11.98
N SER A 453 -17.46 4.12 -11.41
CA SER A 453 -17.54 2.82 -12.08
C SER A 453 -18.79 2.64 -12.94
N PHE A 454 -19.79 3.52 -12.78
CA PHE A 454 -20.98 3.58 -13.62
C PHE A 454 -20.74 4.24 -14.99
N LEU A 455 -19.61 4.91 -15.19
CA LEU A 455 -19.27 5.52 -16.47
C LEU A 455 -18.90 4.44 -17.49
N LYS A 456 -19.45 4.54 -18.71
CA LYS A 456 -19.19 3.59 -19.82
C LYS A 456 -17.71 3.19 -20.00
N PRO A 457 -16.71 4.10 -20.00
CA PRO A 457 -15.32 3.71 -20.16
C PRO A 457 -14.75 2.91 -18.98
N ALA A 458 -15.33 3.01 -17.78
CA ALA A 458 -14.85 2.33 -16.59
C ALA A 458 -14.87 0.81 -16.73
N GLY A 459 -15.88 0.24 -17.41
CA GLY A 459 -15.97 -1.21 -17.60
C GLY A 459 -14.76 -1.79 -18.36
N TYR A 460 -14.32 -1.13 -19.45
CA TYR A 460 -13.12 -1.56 -20.18
C TYR A 460 -11.84 -1.27 -19.39
N TYR A 461 -11.77 -0.11 -18.75
CA TYR A 461 -10.64 0.31 -17.93
C TYR A 461 -10.34 -0.73 -16.83
N PHE A 462 -11.34 -1.06 -16.00
CA PHE A 462 -11.17 -2.00 -14.90
C PHE A 462 -11.04 -3.45 -15.35
N LYS A 463 -11.69 -3.85 -16.45
CA LYS A 463 -11.43 -5.16 -17.07
C LYS A 463 -9.94 -5.34 -17.38
N THR A 464 -9.34 -4.34 -18.01
CA THR A 464 -7.94 -4.37 -18.45
C THR A 464 -7.00 -4.35 -17.26
N LEU A 465 -7.25 -3.44 -16.31
CA LEU A 465 -6.43 -3.29 -15.10
C LEU A 465 -6.44 -4.55 -14.23
N ILE A 466 -7.63 -5.11 -13.96
CA ILE A 466 -7.76 -6.33 -13.13
C ILE A 466 -7.11 -7.53 -13.83
N ALA A 467 -7.31 -7.70 -15.14
CA ALA A 467 -6.68 -8.77 -15.89
C ALA A 467 -5.15 -8.65 -15.88
N HIS A 468 -4.62 -7.42 -15.98
CA HIS A 468 -3.19 -7.16 -15.90
C HIS A 468 -2.63 -7.49 -14.52
N THR A 469 -3.25 -7.04 -13.43
CA THR A 469 -2.82 -7.37 -12.06
C THR A 469 -2.78 -8.88 -11.82
N LYS A 470 -3.79 -9.63 -12.29
CA LYS A 470 -3.81 -11.10 -12.20
C LYS A 470 -2.70 -11.77 -13.01
N ALA A 471 -2.28 -11.16 -14.12
CA ALA A 471 -1.17 -11.68 -14.93
C ALA A 471 0.19 -11.45 -14.24
N LEU A 472 0.32 -10.37 -13.47
CA LEU A 472 1.51 -10.09 -12.66
C LEU A 472 1.62 -11.00 -11.43
N ASP A 473 0.49 -11.22 -10.74
CA ASP A 473 0.44 -12.09 -9.56
C ASP A 473 -0.80 -13.00 -9.58
N PRO A 474 -0.65 -14.27 -9.99
CA PRO A 474 -1.75 -15.24 -9.98
C PRO A 474 -2.03 -15.82 -8.59
N SER A 475 -1.24 -15.49 -7.56
CA SER A 475 -1.35 -16.10 -6.22
C SER A 475 -2.39 -15.43 -5.31
N ARG A 476 -2.96 -14.29 -5.73
CA ARG A 476 -3.89 -13.49 -4.93
C ARG A 476 -5.10 -13.01 -5.75
N PRO A 477 -6.28 -12.87 -5.13
CA PRO A 477 -7.43 -12.23 -5.73
C PRO A 477 -7.21 -10.73 -5.98
N VAL A 478 -8.03 -10.17 -6.87
CA VAL A 478 -8.03 -8.74 -7.21
C VAL A 478 -9.43 -8.14 -7.04
N THR A 479 -9.48 -6.94 -6.48
CA THR A 479 -10.70 -6.15 -6.25
C THR A 479 -10.51 -4.68 -6.64
N PHE A 480 -11.58 -3.90 -6.59
CA PHE A 480 -11.53 -2.46 -6.33
C PHE A 480 -12.68 -2.13 -5.39
N VAL A 481 -12.59 -1.02 -4.69
CA VAL A 481 -13.58 -0.59 -3.72
C VAL A 481 -14.62 0.32 -4.37
N THR A 482 -15.90 -0.04 -4.28
CA THR A 482 -17.00 0.66 -4.94
C THR A 482 -17.95 1.36 -3.96
N ASN A 483 -18.46 2.51 -4.36
CA ASN A 483 -19.62 3.18 -3.74
C ASN A 483 -20.79 3.34 -4.73
N SER A 484 -20.72 2.65 -5.89
CA SER A 484 -21.76 2.70 -6.92
C SER A 484 -22.97 1.84 -6.55
N ASN A 485 -24.09 2.07 -7.23
CA ASN A 485 -25.23 1.16 -7.20
C ASN A 485 -24.89 -0.15 -7.94
N TYR A 486 -25.30 -1.29 -7.38
CA TYR A 486 -25.07 -2.64 -7.91
C TYR A 486 -25.51 -2.83 -9.37
N GLU A 487 -26.56 -2.15 -9.85
CA GLU A 487 -27.01 -2.29 -11.25
C GLU A 487 -26.15 -1.50 -12.24
N ALA A 488 -25.53 -0.42 -11.76
CA ALA A 488 -24.81 0.53 -12.59
C ALA A 488 -23.31 0.24 -12.65
N ASP A 489 -22.77 -0.55 -11.71
CA ASP A 489 -21.33 -0.77 -11.62
C ASP A 489 -20.80 -1.65 -12.78
N LEU A 490 -20.07 -1.02 -13.68
CA LEU A 490 -19.49 -1.68 -14.86
C LEU A 490 -18.15 -2.36 -14.58
N GLY A 491 -17.53 -2.12 -13.41
CA GLY A 491 -16.28 -2.74 -12.98
C GLY A 491 -16.48 -4.02 -12.16
N ALA A 492 -17.58 -4.10 -11.39
CA ALA A 492 -17.90 -5.22 -10.51
C ALA A 492 -17.94 -6.62 -11.15
N PRO A 493 -18.31 -6.80 -12.44
CA PRO A 493 -18.19 -8.11 -13.09
C PRO A 493 -16.78 -8.72 -13.04
N TYR A 494 -15.73 -7.92 -12.93
CA TYR A 494 -14.33 -8.36 -13.10
C TYR A 494 -13.58 -8.67 -11.80
N VAL A 495 -14.06 -8.20 -10.64
CA VAL A 495 -13.41 -8.45 -9.33
C VAL A 495 -13.60 -9.88 -8.86
N ASP A 496 -12.72 -10.39 -8.00
CA ASP A 496 -12.90 -11.69 -7.33
C ASP A 496 -13.73 -11.56 -6.04
N VAL A 497 -13.58 -10.45 -5.34
CA VAL A 497 -14.29 -10.10 -4.10
C VAL A 497 -14.88 -8.70 -4.26
N ILE A 498 -16.13 -8.49 -3.86
CA ILE A 498 -16.79 -7.18 -3.94
C ILE A 498 -16.51 -6.42 -2.65
N CYS A 499 -15.92 -5.23 -2.76
CA CYS A 499 -15.71 -4.34 -1.62
C CYS A 499 -16.64 -3.14 -1.74
N VAL A 500 -17.60 -2.98 -0.81
CA VAL A 500 -18.62 -1.93 -0.87
C VAL A 500 -18.46 -0.93 0.27
N ASN A 501 -18.41 0.35 -0.08
CA ASN A 501 -18.49 1.46 0.85
C ASN A 501 -19.94 1.91 1.01
N SER A 502 -20.40 2.06 2.25
CA SER A 502 -21.73 2.59 2.53
C SER A 502 -21.75 3.37 3.83
N TYR A 503 -22.52 4.47 3.85
CA TYR A 503 -22.55 5.45 4.93
C TYR A 503 -23.98 5.88 5.23
N TYR A 504 -24.85 4.89 5.45
CA TYR A 504 -26.26 5.10 5.80
C TYR A 504 -26.38 5.88 7.10
N SER A 505 -27.39 6.76 7.18
CA SER A 505 -27.58 7.79 8.21
C SER A 505 -26.54 8.92 8.27
N TRP A 506 -25.43 8.81 7.53
CA TRP A 506 -24.34 9.78 7.58
C TRP A 506 -24.30 10.71 6.35
N TYR A 507 -24.12 10.15 5.15
CA TYR A 507 -24.09 10.96 3.91
C TYR A 507 -25.47 11.19 3.30
N HIS A 508 -26.47 10.41 3.74
CA HIS A 508 -27.88 10.52 3.36
C HIS A 508 -28.72 10.14 4.58
N ASP A 509 -30.00 10.51 4.59
CA ASP A 509 -30.91 10.23 5.71
C ASP A 509 -30.31 10.68 7.06
N TYR A 510 -29.82 11.93 7.10
CA TYR A 510 -29.01 12.47 8.19
C TYR A 510 -29.63 12.23 9.57
N GLY A 511 -28.95 11.47 10.43
CA GLY A 511 -29.41 11.20 11.79
C GLY A 511 -30.32 9.98 11.96
N HIS A 512 -30.80 9.39 10.86
CA HIS A 512 -31.77 8.30 10.88
C HIS A 512 -31.11 6.92 11.00
N MET A 513 -30.67 6.54 12.21
CA MET A 513 -30.03 5.22 12.40
C MET A 513 -30.98 4.04 12.18
N GLU A 514 -32.30 4.25 12.32
CA GLU A 514 -33.32 3.23 12.14
C GLU A 514 -33.41 2.67 10.70
N VAL A 515 -32.91 3.40 9.70
CA VAL A 515 -32.94 2.94 8.30
C VAL A 515 -31.76 2.03 7.94
N ILE A 516 -30.67 2.07 8.74
CA ILE A 516 -29.41 1.39 8.44
C ILE A 516 -29.63 -0.10 8.17
N GLN A 517 -30.36 -0.78 9.06
CA GLN A 517 -30.51 -2.23 8.96
C GLN A 517 -31.19 -2.65 7.65
N LEU A 518 -32.26 -1.95 7.27
CA LEU A 518 -33.01 -2.25 6.05
C LEU A 518 -32.19 -1.95 4.79
N GLN A 519 -31.58 -0.76 4.73
CA GLN A 519 -30.80 -0.33 3.56
C GLN A 519 -29.57 -1.22 3.35
N LEU A 520 -28.86 -1.56 4.43
CA LEU A 520 -27.68 -2.42 4.38
C LEU A 520 -28.02 -3.88 4.03
N THR A 521 -29.12 -4.42 4.57
CA THR A 521 -29.61 -5.75 4.18
C THR A 521 -29.94 -5.79 2.69
N THR A 522 -30.67 -4.79 2.21
CA THR A 522 -31.04 -4.65 0.79
C THR A 522 -29.81 -4.54 -0.10
N GLN A 523 -28.79 -3.76 0.32
CA GLN A 523 -27.52 -3.65 -0.40
C GLN A 523 -26.86 -5.02 -0.56
N PHE A 524 -26.65 -5.76 0.53
CA PHE A 524 -25.99 -7.06 0.48
C PHE A 524 -26.74 -8.07 -0.38
N GLU A 525 -28.07 -8.12 -0.27
CA GLU A 525 -28.89 -9.04 -1.06
C GLU A 525 -28.85 -8.70 -2.56
N ASN A 526 -28.86 -7.43 -2.92
CA ASN A 526 -28.79 -7.00 -4.31
C ASN A 526 -27.44 -7.31 -4.94
N TRP A 527 -26.35 -6.95 -4.27
CA TRP A 527 -25.00 -7.24 -4.72
C TRP A 527 -24.78 -8.73 -4.89
N TYR A 528 -25.13 -9.53 -3.88
CA TYR A 528 -24.90 -10.97 -3.90
C TYR A 528 -25.76 -11.68 -4.97
N ARG A 529 -27.05 -11.34 -5.07
CA ARG A 529 -27.95 -11.88 -6.10
C ARG A 529 -27.45 -11.60 -7.51
N THR A 530 -26.85 -10.44 -7.73
CA THR A 530 -26.39 -10.02 -9.07
C THR A 530 -25.08 -10.70 -9.46
N TYR A 531 -24.12 -10.78 -8.53
CA TYR A 531 -22.74 -11.13 -8.87
C TYR A 531 -22.25 -12.46 -8.31
N GLN A 532 -22.90 -13.02 -7.27
CA GLN A 532 -22.55 -14.31 -6.65
C GLN A 532 -21.06 -14.40 -6.25
N LYS A 533 -20.58 -13.35 -5.57
CA LYS A 533 -19.21 -13.22 -5.07
C LYS A 533 -19.22 -12.80 -3.61
N PRO A 534 -18.19 -13.16 -2.83
CA PRO A 534 -18.09 -12.73 -1.45
C PRO A 534 -17.95 -11.22 -1.34
N ILE A 535 -18.49 -10.65 -0.25
CA ILE A 535 -18.59 -9.21 -0.04
C ILE A 535 -17.78 -8.79 1.20
N ILE A 536 -17.03 -7.71 1.10
CA ILE A 536 -16.43 -7.00 2.23
C ILE A 536 -17.13 -5.65 2.37
N GLN A 537 -17.62 -5.32 3.57
CA GLN A 537 -17.99 -3.95 3.91
C GLN A 537 -16.69 -3.17 4.15
N SER A 538 -16.17 -2.54 3.09
CA SER A 538 -14.82 -1.95 3.08
C SER A 538 -14.75 -0.60 3.76
N GLU A 539 -15.86 0.13 3.85
CA GLU A 539 -15.96 1.35 4.66
C GLU A 539 -17.37 1.54 5.21
N TYR A 540 -17.44 1.97 6.47
CA TYR A 540 -18.64 2.45 7.15
C TYR A 540 -18.20 3.26 8.38
N GLY A 541 -18.99 4.23 8.84
CA GLY A 541 -18.65 5.05 10.02
C GLY A 541 -19.33 6.42 10.04
N ALA A 542 -19.07 7.22 11.06
CA ALA A 542 -19.57 8.58 11.22
C ALA A 542 -18.47 9.52 11.72
N ASP A 543 -18.42 10.77 11.25
CA ASP A 543 -17.49 11.74 11.82
C ASP A 543 -17.88 11.99 13.26
N THR A 544 -16.89 12.05 14.15
CA THR A 544 -17.07 12.07 15.59
C THR A 544 -16.03 12.98 16.23
N ILE A 545 -16.50 14.03 16.91
CA ILE A 545 -15.62 14.95 17.62
C ILE A 545 -15.45 14.45 19.05
N ALA A 546 -14.22 14.09 19.43
CA ALA A 546 -13.95 13.61 20.78
C ALA A 546 -14.42 14.62 21.83
N GLY A 547 -15.16 14.15 22.84
CA GLY A 547 -15.77 14.97 23.89
C GLY A 547 -17.13 15.59 23.54
N PHE A 548 -17.64 15.43 22.31
CA PHE A 548 -19.04 15.78 22.01
C PHE A 548 -19.92 14.61 22.47
N HIS A 549 -20.79 14.87 23.44
CA HIS A 549 -21.73 13.89 23.97
C HIS A 549 -23.16 14.41 23.88
N GLN A 550 -24.11 13.53 23.57
CA GLN A 550 -25.53 13.90 23.49
C GLN A 550 -26.45 12.69 23.66
N ASP A 551 -27.53 12.87 24.41
CA ASP A 551 -28.71 11.99 24.39
C ASP A 551 -29.96 12.82 24.01
N PRO A 552 -30.84 12.35 23.10
CA PRO A 552 -30.61 11.23 22.17
C PRO A 552 -29.37 11.42 21.29
N PRO A 553 -28.76 10.35 20.74
CA PRO A 553 -27.54 10.47 19.93
C PRO A 553 -27.72 11.39 18.73
N LEU A 554 -26.83 12.38 18.58
CA LEU A 554 -26.82 13.31 17.44
C LEU A 554 -25.52 13.21 16.64
N MET A 555 -25.57 13.50 15.34
CA MET A 555 -24.38 13.49 14.47
C MET A 555 -23.19 14.22 15.12
N PHE A 556 -21.98 13.69 14.92
CA PHE A 556 -20.73 14.11 15.56
C PHE A 556 -20.52 13.75 17.03
N SER A 557 -21.56 13.32 17.77
CA SER A 557 -21.38 12.82 19.14
C SER A 557 -20.78 11.41 19.17
N GLU A 558 -20.07 11.09 20.24
CA GLU A 558 -19.52 9.73 20.45
C GLU A 558 -20.62 8.68 20.53
N GLU A 559 -21.78 9.02 21.12
CA GLU A 559 -22.94 8.12 21.19
C GLU A 559 -23.52 7.82 19.80
N TYR A 560 -23.50 8.77 18.87
CA TYR A 560 -23.96 8.55 17.49
C TYR A 560 -23.04 7.60 16.73
N GLN A 561 -21.71 7.74 16.91
CA GLN A 561 -20.76 6.78 16.35
C GLN A 561 -21.05 5.37 16.85
N LYS A 562 -21.27 5.21 18.15
CA LYS A 562 -21.61 3.90 18.74
C LYS A 562 -22.92 3.35 18.18
N GLY A 563 -23.99 4.14 18.21
CA GLY A 563 -25.31 3.72 17.73
C GLY A 563 -25.29 3.31 16.26
N LEU A 564 -24.61 4.08 15.39
CA LEU A 564 -24.47 3.74 13.98
C LEU A 564 -23.74 2.41 13.81
N LEU A 565 -22.61 2.21 14.50
CA LEU A 565 -21.83 0.98 14.40
C LEU A 565 -22.62 -0.23 14.86
N GLU A 566 -23.38 -0.12 15.94
CA GLU A 566 -24.26 -1.18 16.43
C GLU A 566 -25.27 -1.61 15.36
N GLN A 567 -25.91 -0.66 14.66
CA GLN A 567 -26.86 -0.98 13.59
C GLN A 567 -26.20 -1.71 12.41
N TYR A 568 -25.00 -1.28 12.01
CA TYR A 568 -24.22 -1.97 10.98
C TYR A 568 -23.86 -3.40 11.41
N HIS A 569 -23.38 -3.55 12.65
CA HIS A 569 -22.94 -4.83 13.22
C HIS A 569 -24.07 -5.87 13.29
N LEU A 570 -25.31 -5.44 13.54
CA LEU A 570 -26.47 -6.33 13.54
C LEU A 570 -26.72 -7.01 12.18
N VAL A 571 -26.57 -6.27 11.07
CA VAL A 571 -26.73 -6.84 9.72
C VAL A 571 -25.51 -7.65 9.32
N LEU A 572 -24.31 -7.17 9.65
CA LEU A 572 -23.07 -7.90 9.41
C LEU A 572 -23.10 -9.27 10.10
N ASP A 573 -23.64 -9.37 11.32
CA ASP A 573 -23.80 -10.65 12.03
C ASP A 573 -24.75 -11.63 11.34
N GLN A 574 -25.75 -11.14 10.60
CA GLN A 574 -26.63 -11.97 9.80
C GLN A 574 -25.88 -12.51 8.57
N LYS A 575 -25.26 -11.62 7.79
CA LYS A 575 -24.69 -11.99 6.48
C LYS A 575 -23.28 -12.58 6.56
N ARG A 576 -22.54 -12.42 7.67
CA ARG A 576 -21.17 -12.98 7.84
C ARG A 576 -21.08 -14.50 7.85
N LYS A 577 -22.22 -15.17 8.05
CA LYS A 577 -22.33 -16.64 7.99
C LYS A 577 -22.73 -17.15 6.61
N GLU A 578 -22.99 -16.24 5.67
CA GLU A 578 -23.46 -16.55 4.32
C GLU A 578 -22.36 -16.21 3.31
N TYR A 579 -22.17 -14.93 2.99
CA TYR A 579 -21.29 -14.46 1.91
C TYR A 579 -20.58 -13.14 2.21
N VAL A 580 -20.85 -12.50 3.35
CA VAL A 580 -20.04 -11.36 3.79
C VAL A 580 -18.80 -11.91 4.48
N VAL A 581 -17.63 -11.62 3.93
CA VAL A 581 -16.35 -12.16 4.41
C VAL A 581 -15.52 -11.11 5.14
N GLY A 582 -16.01 -9.88 5.31
CA GLY A 582 -15.26 -8.88 6.05
C GLY A 582 -16.01 -7.59 6.39
N GLU A 583 -15.52 -6.92 7.43
CA GLU A 583 -15.91 -5.59 7.86
C GLU A 583 -14.67 -4.75 8.20
N LEU A 584 -14.55 -3.58 7.57
CA LEU A 584 -13.45 -2.63 7.76
C LEU A 584 -14.01 -1.26 8.13
N ILE A 585 -13.89 -0.88 9.41
CA ILE A 585 -14.35 0.42 9.90
C ILE A 585 -13.58 1.55 9.21
N TRP A 586 -14.27 2.61 8.81
CA TRP A 586 -13.65 3.86 8.40
C TRP A 586 -13.69 4.85 9.57
N ASN A 587 -12.57 5.22 10.20
CA ASN A 587 -11.17 4.83 9.94
C ASN A 587 -10.51 4.41 11.26
N PHE A 588 -9.29 3.89 11.21
CA PHE A 588 -8.47 3.68 12.40
C PHE A 588 -8.33 4.97 13.20
N ALA A 589 -7.85 6.05 12.60
CA ALA A 589 -7.64 7.32 13.29
C ALA A 589 -8.17 8.50 12.48
N ASP A 590 -8.45 9.62 13.16
CA ASP A 590 -8.69 10.89 12.50
C ASP A 590 -7.47 11.30 11.68
N PHE A 591 -7.69 11.94 10.53
CA PHE A 591 -6.61 12.31 9.61
C PHE A 591 -6.95 13.60 8.84
N MET A 592 -5.96 14.23 8.20
CA MET A 592 -6.14 15.55 7.57
C MET A 592 -6.74 15.47 6.15
N THR A 593 -7.55 16.47 5.80
CA THR A 593 -8.17 16.64 4.47
C THR A 593 -7.93 18.06 3.95
N ASN A 594 -8.32 18.31 2.70
CA ASN A 594 -8.51 19.69 2.25
C ASN A 594 -9.61 20.40 3.07
N GLN A 595 -9.52 21.73 3.13
CA GLN A 595 -10.50 22.54 3.85
C GLN A 595 -11.85 22.52 3.12
N SER A 596 -12.90 22.16 3.84
CA SER A 596 -14.29 22.32 3.41
C SER A 596 -15.18 22.49 4.65
N PRO A 597 -16.39 23.07 4.51
CA PRO A 597 -17.35 23.17 5.61
C PRO A 597 -17.74 21.82 6.23
N GLN A 598 -17.62 20.73 5.47
CA GLN A 598 -17.94 19.36 5.89
C GLN A 598 -16.75 18.65 6.57
N ARG A 599 -15.62 19.32 6.77
CA ARG A 599 -14.40 18.73 7.34
C ARG A 599 -13.87 19.58 8.49
N VAL A 600 -14.14 19.11 9.71
CA VAL A 600 -13.67 19.77 10.95
C VAL A 600 -12.21 19.41 11.17
N MET A 601 -11.28 20.24 10.66
CA MET A 601 -9.83 20.01 10.76
C MET A 601 -9.42 18.63 10.22
N GLY A 602 -9.95 18.24 9.06
CA GLY A 602 -9.78 16.90 8.50
C GLY A 602 -11.03 16.03 8.63
N ASN A 603 -10.85 14.74 8.34
CA ASN A 603 -11.85 13.70 8.55
C ASN A 603 -11.82 13.27 10.03
N LYS A 604 -13.00 13.06 10.62
CA LYS A 604 -13.18 12.76 12.04
C LYS A 604 -13.86 11.42 12.28
N LYS A 605 -13.92 10.56 11.26
CA LYS A 605 -14.52 9.23 11.35
C LYS A 605 -13.67 8.23 12.12
N GLY A 606 -12.45 8.61 12.52
CA GLY A 606 -11.55 7.75 13.27
C GLY A 606 -12.18 7.21 14.56
N ILE A 607 -11.97 5.94 14.85
CA ILE A 607 -12.26 5.37 16.18
C ILE A 607 -11.18 5.79 17.21
N PHE A 608 -9.98 6.10 16.73
CA PHE A 608 -8.95 6.79 17.50
C PHE A 608 -8.86 8.25 17.05
N THR A 609 -8.45 9.14 17.97
CA THR A 609 -8.01 10.48 17.58
C THR A 609 -6.73 10.40 16.74
N ARG A 610 -6.37 11.49 16.06
CA ARG A 610 -5.12 11.58 15.28
C ARG A 610 -3.87 11.28 16.13
N GLN A 611 -3.95 11.52 17.44
CA GLN A 611 -2.92 11.24 18.47
C GLN A 611 -3.03 9.83 19.08
N ARG A 612 -3.78 8.91 18.46
CA ARG A 612 -3.88 7.49 18.84
C ARG A 612 -4.50 7.27 20.24
N GLN A 613 -5.45 8.14 20.63
CA GLN A 613 -6.27 7.94 21.84
C GLN A 613 -7.66 7.41 21.46
N PRO A 614 -8.22 6.43 22.19
CA PRO A 614 -9.50 5.80 21.85
C PRO A 614 -10.68 6.75 22.10
N LYS A 615 -11.60 6.84 21.15
CA LYS A 615 -12.97 7.35 21.37
C LYS A 615 -13.86 6.24 21.94
N GLY A 616 -15.08 6.55 22.36
CA GLY A 616 -16.04 5.56 22.88
C GLY A 616 -16.28 4.36 21.95
N ALA A 617 -16.32 4.58 20.63
CA ALA A 617 -16.50 3.53 19.64
C ALA A 617 -15.33 2.53 19.54
N ALA A 618 -14.10 2.91 19.90
CA ALA A 618 -12.96 1.99 19.84
C ALA A 618 -13.12 0.82 20.82
N PHE A 619 -13.73 1.07 21.99
CA PHE A 619 -14.00 0.03 22.98
C PHE A 619 -15.12 -0.92 22.52
N LEU A 620 -16.17 -0.39 21.90
CA LEU A 620 -17.25 -1.19 21.32
C LEU A 620 -16.72 -2.12 20.24
N LEU A 621 -15.91 -1.59 19.32
CA LEU A 621 -15.35 -2.38 18.23
C LEU A 621 -14.36 -3.43 18.74
N ARG A 622 -13.62 -3.11 19.81
CA ARG A 622 -12.75 -4.07 20.49
C ARG A 622 -13.52 -5.28 21.01
N GLU A 623 -14.61 -5.04 21.74
CA GLU A 623 -15.45 -6.13 22.25
C GLU A 623 -15.98 -7.02 21.11
N ARG A 624 -16.42 -6.40 20.02
CA ARG A 624 -16.86 -7.11 18.81
C ARG A 624 -15.75 -7.99 18.23
N TYR A 625 -14.57 -7.44 17.96
CA TYR A 625 -13.52 -8.18 17.25
C TYR A 625 -12.95 -9.34 18.06
N TRP A 626 -12.77 -9.16 19.37
CA TRP A 626 -12.40 -10.29 20.25
C TRP A 626 -13.49 -11.36 20.34
N LYS A 627 -14.78 -10.97 20.33
CA LYS A 627 -15.89 -11.92 20.25
C LYS A 627 -15.86 -12.73 18.96
N LEU A 628 -15.73 -12.08 17.81
CA LEU A 628 -15.66 -12.74 16.50
C LEU A 628 -14.47 -13.70 16.41
N ALA A 629 -13.30 -13.29 16.92
CA ALA A 629 -12.10 -14.12 16.94
C ALA A 629 -12.24 -15.38 17.82
N ASN A 630 -12.98 -15.30 18.93
CA ASN A 630 -13.21 -16.46 19.80
C ASN A 630 -14.20 -17.46 19.18
N GLU A 631 -15.19 -16.99 18.42
CA GLU A 631 -16.12 -17.84 17.68
C GLU A 631 -15.42 -18.63 16.56
N THR A 632 -14.38 -18.06 15.93
CA THR A 632 -13.62 -18.72 14.87
C THR A 632 -12.55 -19.69 15.38
N ARG A 633 -11.99 -19.47 16.58
CA ARG A 633 -11.01 -20.40 17.21
C ARG A 633 -11.64 -21.71 17.69
N TYR A 634 -12.90 -21.69 18.11
CA TYR A 634 -13.61 -22.87 18.60
C TYR A 634 -14.88 -23.12 17.78
N PRO A 635 -14.77 -23.66 16.56
CA PRO A 635 -15.94 -24.09 15.82
C PRO A 635 -16.53 -25.31 16.52
N TRP A 636 -17.54 -25.10 17.38
CA TRP A 636 -18.41 -26.13 17.93
C TRP A 636 -17.70 -27.31 18.63
N SER A 637 -17.27 -27.12 19.88
CA SER A 637 -17.46 -28.21 20.84
C SER A 637 -18.96 -28.24 21.16
N ALA A 638 -19.61 -29.38 20.91
CA ALA A 638 -20.99 -29.57 21.31
C ALA A 638 -21.15 -29.20 22.78
N VAL A 639 -21.88 -28.12 23.06
CA VAL A 639 -22.36 -27.78 24.40
C VAL A 639 -23.31 -28.91 24.79
N LYS A 640 -22.76 -29.97 25.38
CA LYS A 640 -23.53 -30.81 26.29
C LYS A 640 -23.84 -29.92 27.48
N SER A 641 -25.05 -29.38 27.49
CA SER A 641 -25.75 -29.03 28.72
C SER A 641 -25.64 -30.21 29.68
N GLN A 642 -24.67 -30.17 30.59
CA GLN A 642 -24.80 -30.81 31.88
C GLN A 642 -25.31 -29.73 32.81
N CYS A 643 -26.63 -29.73 33.00
CA CYS A 643 -27.27 -29.13 34.15
C CYS A 643 -26.57 -29.67 35.40
N LEU A 644 -25.75 -28.84 36.04
CA LEU A 644 -25.32 -29.08 37.41
C LEU A 644 -26.53 -28.77 38.30
N GLU A 645 -27.09 -29.83 38.88
CA GLU A 645 -28.12 -29.77 39.89
C GLU A 645 -27.67 -28.89 41.06
N ASN A 646 -28.54 -27.96 41.41
CA ASN A 646 -28.47 -27.20 42.64
C ASN A 646 -28.49 -28.14 43.85
N SER A 647 -27.52 -28.00 44.76
CA SER A 647 -27.67 -28.38 46.16
C SER A 647 -27.49 -27.14 47.03
N PRO A 648 -28.45 -26.81 47.92
CA PRO A 648 -28.42 -25.59 48.71
C PRO A 648 -27.62 -25.81 49.99
N PHE A 649 -26.65 -24.95 50.27
CA PHE A 649 -26.11 -24.81 51.62
C PHE A 649 -27.03 -23.90 52.44
N THR A 650 -27.54 -24.47 53.54
CA THR A 650 -28.05 -23.75 54.70
C THR A 650 -27.13 -24.10 55.87
N LEU A 651 -26.56 -23.07 56.49
CA LEU A 651 -25.79 -23.01 57.75
C LEU A 651 -24.45 -23.75 57.82
#